data_AF-A0A2R6S624-F1
#
_entry.id   AF-A0A2R6S624-F1
#
_cell.length_a   1.000
_cell.length_b   1.000
_cell.length_c   1.000
_cell.angle_alpha   90.00
_cell.angle_beta   90.00
_cell.angle_gamma   90.00
#
_symmetry.space_group_name_H-M   'P 1'
#
loop_
_entity.id
_entity.type
_entity.pdbx_description
1 polymer ?
#
loop_
_entity_poly.entity_id
_entity_poly.type
_entity_poly.pdbx_seq_one_letter_code
_entity_poly.pdbx_strand_id
1 'polypeptide(L)'
;MLRAVDEADISSTSDDRVDPQAPNPFASSISRDALLAYTYHLYHSQNSQVPGMTPIPLNCTPPIIDNVEQVCKLQILPLLVILRSLHPQDTSILLLMACTYHALRDFDSSLTLSQEILRLEPNSAEAMCNIGTTMMSIGQHDQAYEWWWRALQVHPLYWDAVDHLLNFLFPLAQQTHNSQHSSTLYARALDVCSFVERKAVASNGRLLLPVPTHQLHRLQKVFFTCATIRMMTTDNISDALRDYFRALELVIYPPTPRSDGDAYTMRELILAIFVAGYLIQSTSDDPVPIEILEILGVPGGSAPIDAIAIAQSGFDVFRAVRASGDRLVTALLNITGNALPFLLLLPEHVARVPMVLFPGSMGVLPGICAQAPNSSHLQMPPDNVRNQANLMTSSVLLALAKRYQDLSSADVAIPGLTGTLNVNYSLSILFYYFALSLSPSPSTYNNMGIILSTMAYVSPHAIHRTKRREFSGPALAKVYYTAGLQMDPSHPHLLTNLGSLHKDEGNLEEAMKLYSKAIYLKPDFDIALVNMGNAVKDTGRSWDALEYYRRAVELNPDLPEAVCGLVNSMASVCDWRWRDSGLNEFSVDAERHALPPNLPNYSHRQGYVKKMIDICENQLQIAYSQNTHAISAAKTLDEWLESLQLVFGRPLRKQELDHWARLFGQFYGPMNRTERQINEGGFIIRFIDWIQPRLQRRWYLKVYGKVFSAHKDTRTDPQSYGNVFLRPALPRSMTPPTVPSVLPFHTFIHPLPARMIRLISHRHALRISFTALSQSWLPRHVYPPPGPAVNGVLNIGYVSNDVNDHPLSHLMQSVFGMHDRKRFKVYLYTTTTWDGTSYRPKISADVEVFVDASQWSTAAIVEHISQNKIHILINLGGYTKGARNDVFAARPCPIQMQLMGYAGTLGAGWCDYLVCDPVSCPQDMCATEVWRRRRSLGNGSISESGTFLDLDADFDPERQTDDFTLSVCTYSLRDAVQD
;
A
#
# COMPACT_ATOMS: atom_id res chain seq x y z
N MET A 1 -22.79 -48.80 0.26
CA MET A 1 -21.85 -48.29 -0.77
C MET A 1 -22.05 -46.78 -0.94
N LEU A 2 -21.89 -46.02 0.15
CA LEU A 2 -22.12 -44.57 0.24
C LEU A 2 -21.09 -43.93 1.20
N ARG A 3 -19.89 -44.53 1.28
CA ARG A 3 -18.73 -44.06 2.05
C ARG A 3 -17.46 -44.68 1.44
N ALA A 4 -16.93 -44.07 0.39
CA ALA A 4 -15.56 -44.32 -0.12
C ALA A 4 -15.28 -43.41 -1.35
N VAL A 5 -15.47 -42.09 -1.25
CA VAL A 5 -14.85 -41.11 -2.19
C VAL A 5 -14.60 -39.76 -1.47
N ASP A 6 -14.41 -39.79 -0.15
CA ASP A 6 -13.94 -38.64 0.63
C ASP A 6 -12.56 -38.99 1.17
N GLU A 7 -11.54 -39.01 0.30
CA GLU A 7 -10.11 -38.92 0.63
C GLU A 7 -9.29 -39.09 -0.66
N ALA A 8 -8.77 -37.98 -1.21
CA ALA A 8 -7.45 -37.87 -1.83
C ALA A 8 -7.34 -36.52 -2.55
N ASP A 9 -6.61 -35.59 -1.93
CA ASP A 9 -6.01 -34.47 -2.62
C ASP A 9 -4.50 -34.75 -2.76
N ILE A 10 -3.96 -34.42 -3.95
CA ILE A 10 -2.54 -34.16 -4.29
C ILE A 10 -1.57 -35.36 -4.47
N SER A 11 -1.17 -35.62 -5.74
CA SER A 11 0.25 -35.56 -6.19
C SER A 11 0.45 -35.75 -7.70
N SER A 12 0.97 -34.70 -8.34
CA SER A 12 1.88 -34.60 -9.51
C SER A 12 2.04 -35.71 -10.59
N THR A 13 2.06 -35.20 -11.84
CA THR A 13 2.88 -35.53 -13.04
C THR A 13 2.28 -36.31 -14.22
N SER A 14 2.60 -35.72 -15.39
CA SER A 14 2.64 -36.18 -16.80
C SER A 14 1.36 -36.38 -17.61
N ASP A 15 1.24 -35.50 -18.61
CA ASP A 15 0.70 -35.65 -19.97
C ASP A 15 -0.43 -36.67 -20.19
N ASP A 16 -1.64 -36.16 -20.40
CA ASP A 16 -2.39 -36.42 -21.63
C ASP A 16 -3.45 -35.34 -21.87
N ARG A 17 -3.56 -34.89 -23.11
CA ARG A 17 -4.50 -33.85 -23.56
C ARG A 17 -5.94 -34.34 -23.40
N VAL A 18 -6.70 -33.70 -22.51
CA VAL A 18 -8.17 -33.73 -22.50
C VAL A 18 -8.69 -32.30 -22.60
N ASP A 19 -9.48 -32.08 -23.63
CA ASP A 19 -10.17 -30.84 -23.98
C ASP A 19 -11.15 -30.39 -22.86
N PRO A 20 -11.04 -29.16 -22.31
CA PRO A 20 -11.85 -28.71 -21.19
C PRO A 20 -12.97 -27.77 -21.66
N GLN A 21 -14.13 -28.29 -22.08
CA GLN A 21 -15.39 -27.52 -22.10
C GLN A 21 -16.62 -28.39 -22.42
N ALA A 22 -17.22 -28.97 -21.38
CA ALA A 22 -18.65 -29.23 -21.32
C ALA A 22 -19.08 -29.13 -19.85
N PRO A 23 -20.00 -28.22 -19.46
CA PRO A 23 -20.49 -28.16 -18.09
C PRO A 23 -21.23 -29.47 -17.78
N ASN A 24 -20.77 -30.23 -16.77
CA ASN A 24 -21.50 -31.40 -16.29
C ASN A 24 -22.80 -30.94 -15.62
N PRO A 25 -23.99 -31.20 -16.19
CA PRO A 25 -25.26 -30.71 -15.65
C PRO A 25 -25.64 -31.38 -14.32
N PHE A 26 -24.85 -32.35 -13.83
CA PHE A 26 -25.07 -33.08 -12.58
C PHE A 26 -24.07 -32.74 -11.46
N ALA A 27 -23.22 -31.71 -11.63
CA ALA A 27 -22.18 -31.35 -10.66
C ALA A 27 -22.71 -30.67 -9.37
N SER A 28 -23.97 -30.24 -9.35
CA SER A 28 -24.61 -29.65 -8.17
C SER A 28 -25.29 -30.75 -7.33
N SER A 29 -24.90 -30.88 -6.05
CA SER A 29 -25.53 -31.82 -5.12
C SER A 29 -27.04 -31.59 -5.00
N ILE A 30 -27.48 -30.34 -5.10
CA ILE A 30 -28.88 -29.93 -5.03
C ILE A 30 -29.67 -30.46 -6.23
N SER A 31 -29.11 -30.41 -7.44
CA SER A 31 -29.77 -30.91 -8.65
C SER A 31 -29.91 -32.43 -8.62
N ARG A 32 -28.90 -33.13 -8.07
CA ARG A 32 -28.89 -34.60 -7.94
C ARG A 32 -29.83 -35.08 -6.83
N ASP A 33 -29.85 -34.40 -5.69
CA ASP A 33 -30.71 -34.71 -4.55
C ASP A 33 -32.17 -34.31 -4.80
N ALA A 34 -32.42 -33.22 -5.53
CA ALA A 34 -33.76 -32.84 -5.98
C ALA A 34 -34.30 -33.83 -7.02
N LEU A 35 -33.45 -34.32 -7.95
CA LEU A 35 -33.81 -35.39 -8.88
C LEU A 35 -34.23 -36.67 -8.15
N LEU A 36 -33.43 -37.08 -7.16
CA LEU A 36 -33.66 -38.30 -6.35
C LEU A 36 -34.87 -38.16 -5.43
N ALA A 37 -35.06 -37.00 -4.80
CA ALA A 37 -36.23 -36.73 -3.95
C ALA A 37 -37.52 -36.63 -4.76
N TYR A 38 -37.49 -36.03 -5.95
CA TYR A 38 -38.64 -35.91 -6.84
C TYR A 38 -39.02 -37.25 -7.48
N THR A 39 -38.03 -38.06 -7.90
CA THR A 39 -38.27 -39.43 -8.36
C THR A 39 -38.79 -40.32 -7.22
N TYR A 40 -38.28 -40.19 -5.99
CA TYR A 40 -38.80 -40.91 -4.83
C TYR A 40 -40.23 -40.48 -4.45
N HIS A 41 -40.53 -39.18 -4.53
CA HIS A 41 -41.87 -38.65 -4.27
C HIS A 41 -42.90 -39.17 -5.29
N LEU A 42 -42.58 -39.16 -6.59
CA LEU A 42 -43.43 -39.70 -7.66
C LEU A 42 -43.63 -41.23 -7.52
N TYR A 43 -42.63 -41.95 -7.00
CA TYR A 43 -42.71 -43.39 -6.76
C TYR A 43 -43.64 -43.76 -5.58
N HIS A 44 -43.84 -42.86 -4.62
CA HIS A 44 -44.68 -43.09 -3.44
C HIS A 44 -46.09 -42.49 -3.53
N SER A 45 -46.36 -41.59 -4.48
CA SER A 45 -47.63 -40.84 -4.52
C SER A 45 -48.74 -41.43 -5.41
N GLN A 46 -48.59 -42.62 -5.99
CA GLN A 46 -49.70 -43.29 -6.71
C GLN A 46 -50.27 -44.50 -5.96
N ASN A 47 -51.41 -44.26 -5.31
CA ASN A 47 -52.40 -45.28 -4.97
C ASN A 47 -52.96 -45.91 -6.26
N SER A 48 -52.48 -47.10 -6.63
CA SER A 48 -53.22 -48.11 -7.42
C SER A 48 -52.41 -49.40 -7.46
N GLN A 49 -52.97 -50.49 -6.95
CA GLN A 49 -52.41 -51.84 -7.08
C GLN A 49 -52.20 -52.18 -8.56
N VAL A 50 -50.94 -52.38 -8.97
CA VAL A 50 -50.62 -53.09 -10.22
C VAL A 50 -50.34 -54.56 -9.85
N PRO A 51 -51.15 -55.52 -10.31
CA PRO A 51 -50.91 -56.94 -10.05
C PRO A 51 -49.75 -57.42 -10.94
N GLY A 52 -48.65 -57.87 -10.33
CA GLY A 52 -47.57 -58.53 -11.08
C GLY A 52 -46.11 -58.32 -10.63
N MET A 53 -45.81 -57.87 -9.40
CA MET A 53 -44.43 -57.88 -8.90
C MET A 53 -44.32 -58.45 -7.48
N THR A 54 -43.54 -59.52 -7.35
CA THR A 54 -43.23 -60.27 -6.13
C THR A 54 -42.30 -59.50 -5.18
N PRO A 55 -42.40 -59.70 -3.84
CA PRO A 55 -41.47 -59.13 -2.88
C PRO A 55 -40.26 -60.07 -2.72
N ILE A 56 -39.27 -59.96 -3.61
CA ILE A 56 -37.96 -60.56 -3.39
C ILE A 56 -36.91 -59.47 -3.67
N PRO A 57 -36.03 -59.13 -2.71
CA PRO A 57 -35.02 -58.10 -2.91
C PRO A 57 -33.98 -58.59 -3.91
N LEU A 58 -33.76 -57.81 -4.99
CA LEU A 58 -32.64 -58.03 -5.90
C LEU A 58 -31.33 -57.71 -5.16
N ASN A 59 -30.71 -58.75 -4.60
CA ASN A 59 -29.28 -58.80 -4.34
C ASN A 59 -28.54 -58.73 -5.69
N CYS A 60 -28.38 -57.52 -6.22
CA CYS A 60 -27.39 -57.20 -7.23
C CYS A 60 -26.56 -56.03 -6.68
N THR A 61 -25.29 -56.26 -6.41
CA THR A 61 -24.32 -55.17 -6.32
C THR A 61 -24.37 -54.42 -7.65
N PRO A 62 -24.73 -53.12 -7.68
CA PRO A 62 -24.74 -52.37 -8.93
C PRO A 62 -23.31 -52.36 -9.47
N PRO A 63 -23.12 -52.46 -10.80
CA PRO A 63 -21.79 -52.27 -11.38
C PRO A 63 -21.28 -50.90 -10.95
N ILE A 64 -20.00 -50.82 -10.58
CA ILE A 64 -19.33 -49.53 -10.44
C ILE A 64 -19.29 -48.95 -11.85
N ILE A 65 -20.13 -47.95 -12.11
CA ILE A 65 -20.19 -47.25 -13.39
C ILE A 65 -19.27 -46.04 -13.25
N ASP A 66 -18.08 -46.12 -13.84
CA ASP A 66 -17.04 -45.09 -13.70
C ASP A 66 -17.28 -43.84 -14.59
N ASN A 67 -18.29 -43.85 -15.47
CA ASN A 67 -18.55 -42.75 -16.42
C ASN A 67 -20.00 -42.23 -16.36
N VAL A 68 -20.14 -40.90 -16.23
CA VAL A 68 -21.42 -40.15 -16.21
C VAL A 68 -22.30 -40.47 -17.43
N GLU A 69 -21.70 -40.69 -18.60
CA GLU A 69 -22.42 -41.03 -19.82
C GLU A 69 -23.15 -42.38 -19.71
N GLN A 70 -22.51 -43.38 -19.09
CA GLN A 70 -23.11 -44.69 -18.87
C GLN A 70 -24.23 -44.64 -17.82
N VAL A 71 -24.09 -43.83 -16.77
CA VAL A 71 -25.16 -43.60 -15.78
C VAL A 71 -26.38 -42.95 -16.45
N CYS A 72 -26.15 -41.92 -17.26
CA CYS A 72 -27.20 -41.24 -18.01
C CYS A 72 -27.94 -42.21 -18.94
N LYS A 73 -27.20 -43.04 -19.68
CA LYS A 73 -27.75 -43.95 -20.69
C LYS A 73 -28.46 -45.17 -20.10
N LEU A 74 -27.92 -45.77 -19.04
CA LEU A 74 -28.40 -47.06 -18.51
C LEU A 74 -29.38 -46.92 -17.34
N GLN A 75 -29.39 -45.79 -16.64
CA GLN A 75 -30.21 -45.62 -15.43
C GLN A 75 -31.17 -44.43 -15.53
N ILE A 76 -30.66 -43.25 -15.88
CA ILE A 76 -31.46 -42.01 -15.84
C ILE A 76 -32.42 -41.93 -17.02
N LEU A 77 -31.94 -42.13 -18.25
CA LEU A 77 -32.75 -41.99 -19.45
C LEU A 77 -33.93 -42.98 -19.52
N PRO A 78 -33.77 -44.29 -19.21
CA PRO A 78 -34.89 -45.22 -19.17
C PRO A 78 -35.96 -44.82 -18.15
N LEU A 79 -35.55 -44.35 -16.98
CA LEU A 79 -36.46 -43.87 -15.93
C LEU A 79 -37.23 -42.63 -16.39
N LEU A 80 -36.55 -41.65 -16.98
CA LEU A 80 -37.19 -40.43 -17.48
C LEU A 80 -38.15 -40.70 -18.65
N VAL A 81 -37.84 -41.67 -19.51
CA VAL A 81 -38.76 -42.10 -20.59
C VAL A 81 -40.04 -42.71 -20.01
N ILE A 82 -39.93 -43.54 -18.97
CA ILE A 82 -41.11 -44.08 -18.28
C ILE A 82 -41.90 -42.96 -17.61
N LEU A 83 -41.24 -42.04 -16.91
CA LEU A 83 -41.90 -40.90 -16.27
C LEU A 83 -42.60 -39.98 -17.27
N ARG A 84 -42.00 -39.73 -18.45
CA ARG A 84 -42.65 -38.99 -19.54
C ARG A 84 -43.90 -39.71 -20.04
N SER A 85 -43.89 -41.05 -20.11
CA SER A 85 -45.07 -41.81 -20.54
C SER A 85 -46.25 -41.68 -19.56
N LEU A 86 -45.95 -41.51 -18.26
CA LEU A 86 -46.95 -41.32 -17.20
C LEU A 86 -47.39 -39.85 -17.07
N HIS A 87 -46.48 -38.91 -17.34
CA HIS A 87 -46.69 -37.48 -17.19
C HIS A 87 -46.17 -36.72 -18.43
N PRO A 88 -46.90 -36.79 -19.57
CA PRO A 88 -46.37 -36.34 -20.87
C PRO A 88 -46.21 -34.82 -21.02
N GLN A 89 -46.86 -34.02 -20.16
CA GLN A 89 -46.80 -32.55 -20.18
C GLN A 89 -46.00 -31.96 -19.01
N ASP A 90 -45.36 -32.80 -18.18
CA ASP A 90 -44.58 -32.32 -17.05
C ASP A 90 -43.25 -31.72 -17.52
N THR A 91 -43.11 -30.40 -17.35
CA THR A 91 -41.97 -29.62 -17.82
C THR A 91 -40.70 -29.93 -17.06
N SER A 92 -40.77 -30.37 -15.79
CA SER A 92 -39.60 -30.78 -15.02
C SER A 92 -39.00 -32.08 -15.56
N ILE A 93 -39.85 -33.05 -15.93
CA ILE A 93 -39.40 -34.30 -16.57
C ILE A 93 -38.77 -34.01 -17.93
N LEU A 94 -39.41 -33.18 -18.76
CA LEU A 94 -38.88 -32.79 -20.07
C LEU A 94 -37.54 -32.04 -19.95
N LEU A 95 -37.39 -31.18 -18.96
CA LEU A 95 -36.14 -30.44 -18.70
C LEU A 95 -34.99 -31.38 -18.35
N LEU A 96 -35.26 -32.34 -17.45
CA LEU A 96 -34.29 -33.36 -17.05
C LEU A 96 -33.91 -34.27 -18.22
N MET A 97 -34.87 -34.63 -19.07
CA MET A 97 -34.60 -35.38 -20.30
C MET A 97 -33.71 -34.58 -21.24
N ALA A 98 -33.99 -33.30 -21.47
CA ALA A 98 -33.17 -32.43 -22.32
C ALA A 98 -31.72 -32.35 -21.82
N CYS A 99 -31.51 -32.11 -20.51
CA CYS A 99 -30.17 -32.12 -19.90
C CYS A 99 -29.47 -33.48 -20.04
N THR A 100 -30.21 -34.58 -19.93
CA THR A 100 -29.65 -35.94 -20.07
C THR A 100 -29.22 -36.21 -21.51
N TYR A 101 -30.03 -35.84 -22.50
CA TYR A 101 -29.65 -35.95 -23.92
C TYR A 101 -28.46 -35.05 -24.26
N HIS A 102 -28.41 -33.84 -23.72
CA HIS A 102 -27.24 -32.96 -23.83
C HIS A 102 -25.96 -33.62 -23.29
N ALA A 103 -26.03 -34.20 -22.08
CA ALA A 103 -24.89 -34.91 -21.49
C ALA A 103 -24.43 -36.13 -22.31
N LEU A 104 -25.36 -36.78 -23.02
CA LEU A 104 -25.08 -37.88 -23.97
C LEU A 104 -24.61 -37.40 -25.36
N ARG A 105 -24.40 -36.09 -25.54
CA ARG A 105 -24.07 -35.45 -26.83
C ARG A 105 -25.12 -35.65 -27.93
N ASP A 106 -26.34 -35.99 -27.57
CA ASP A 106 -27.50 -36.01 -28.45
C ASP A 106 -28.19 -34.63 -28.41
N PHE A 107 -27.59 -33.69 -29.15
CA PHE A 107 -28.02 -32.30 -29.13
C PHE A 107 -29.37 -32.07 -29.83
N ASP A 108 -29.72 -32.89 -30.83
CA ASP A 108 -30.98 -32.78 -31.55
C ASP A 108 -32.17 -33.13 -30.65
N SER A 109 -32.06 -34.22 -29.89
CA SER A 109 -33.07 -34.61 -28.89
C SER A 109 -33.17 -33.58 -27.77
N SER A 110 -32.03 -33.04 -27.30
CA SER A 110 -32.00 -31.97 -26.29
C SER A 110 -32.73 -30.69 -26.75
N LEU A 111 -32.45 -30.23 -27.98
CA LEU A 111 -33.09 -29.03 -28.55
C LEU A 111 -34.58 -29.26 -28.78
N THR A 112 -34.97 -30.42 -29.31
CA THR A 112 -36.37 -30.75 -29.57
C THR A 112 -37.20 -30.71 -28.30
N LEU A 113 -36.70 -31.33 -27.22
CA LEU A 113 -37.36 -31.31 -25.91
C LEU A 113 -37.39 -29.92 -25.29
N SER A 114 -36.30 -29.15 -25.40
CA SER A 114 -36.27 -27.79 -24.86
C SER A 114 -37.26 -26.87 -25.61
N GLN A 115 -37.41 -27.05 -26.92
CA GLN A 115 -38.44 -26.34 -27.71
C GLN A 115 -39.87 -26.80 -27.37
N GLU A 116 -40.06 -28.08 -27.03
CA GLU A 116 -41.34 -28.60 -26.55
C GLU A 116 -41.74 -27.93 -25.21
N ILE A 117 -40.79 -27.77 -24.29
CA ILE A 117 -41.00 -27.02 -23.04
C ILE A 117 -41.42 -25.59 -23.33
N LEU A 118 -40.76 -24.89 -24.27
CA LEU A 118 -41.14 -23.52 -24.63
C LEU A 118 -42.53 -23.41 -25.30
N ARG A 119 -43.07 -24.48 -25.89
CA ARG A 119 -44.46 -24.49 -26.39
C ARG A 119 -45.47 -24.60 -25.25
N LEU A 120 -45.11 -25.31 -24.18
CA LEU A 120 -45.95 -25.48 -22.99
C LEU A 120 -45.85 -24.26 -22.06
N GLU A 121 -44.63 -23.79 -21.84
CA GLU A 121 -44.26 -22.67 -20.97
C GLU A 121 -43.37 -21.68 -21.76
N PRO A 122 -43.97 -20.72 -22.48
CA PRO A 122 -43.22 -19.75 -23.31
C PRO A 122 -42.20 -18.89 -22.53
N ASN A 123 -42.34 -18.81 -21.22
CA ASN A 123 -41.51 -18.04 -20.30
C ASN A 123 -40.59 -18.93 -19.43
N SER A 124 -40.31 -20.19 -19.81
CA SER A 124 -39.33 -21.01 -19.07
C SER A 124 -37.90 -20.54 -19.34
N ALA A 125 -37.28 -19.91 -18.35
CA ALA A 125 -35.89 -19.45 -18.42
C ALA A 125 -34.92 -20.65 -18.48
N GLU A 126 -35.26 -21.76 -17.82
CA GLU A 126 -34.50 -23.00 -17.80
C GLU A 126 -34.40 -23.61 -19.20
N ALA A 127 -35.51 -23.69 -19.93
CA ALA A 127 -35.53 -24.20 -21.30
C ALA A 127 -34.75 -23.29 -22.26
N MET A 128 -34.89 -21.97 -22.15
CA MET A 128 -34.09 -21.00 -22.92
C MET A 128 -32.60 -21.16 -22.63
N CYS A 129 -32.22 -21.38 -21.36
CA CYS A 129 -30.82 -21.58 -20.98
C CYS A 129 -30.26 -22.89 -21.53
N ASN A 130 -31.01 -24.00 -21.47
CA ASN A 130 -30.63 -25.29 -22.02
C ASN A 130 -30.41 -25.24 -23.54
N ILE A 131 -31.24 -24.49 -24.27
CA ILE A 131 -31.03 -24.22 -25.70
C ILE A 131 -29.71 -23.47 -25.89
N GLY A 132 -29.47 -22.40 -25.14
CA GLY A 132 -28.22 -21.64 -25.24
C GLY A 132 -26.97 -22.51 -24.99
N THR A 133 -26.99 -23.35 -23.94
CA THR A 133 -25.88 -24.26 -23.61
C THR A 133 -25.66 -25.33 -24.69
N THR A 134 -26.75 -25.84 -25.27
CA THR A 134 -26.67 -26.78 -26.39
C THR A 134 -26.13 -26.11 -27.65
N MET A 135 -26.56 -24.89 -27.97
CA MET A 135 -26.03 -24.11 -29.11
C MET A 135 -24.54 -23.81 -28.95
N MET A 136 -24.09 -23.50 -27.72
CA MET A 136 -22.67 -23.31 -27.42
C MET A 136 -21.87 -24.56 -27.74
N SER A 137 -22.37 -25.74 -27.34
CA SER A 137 -21.70 -27.04 -27.56
C SER A 137 -21.66 -27.47 -29.04
N ILE A 138 -22.58 -26.95 -29.86
CA ILE A 138 -22.59 -27.15 -31.33
C ILE A 138 -21.67 -26.14 -32.05
N GLY A 139 -21.15 -25.13 -31.34
CA GLY A 139 -20.31 -24.06 -31.92
C GLY A 139 -21.08 -22.87 -32.48
N GLN A 140 -22.39 -22.75 -32.19
CA GLN A 140 -23.22 -21.62 -32.59
C GLN A 140 -23.24 -20.52 -31.52
N HIS A 141 -22.10 -19.84 -31.36
CA HIS A 141 -21.87 -18.90 -30.25
C HIS A 141 -22.85 -17.71 -30.23
N ASP A 142 -23.17 -17.12 -31.38
CA ASP A 142 -24.10 -15.98 -31.46
C ASP A 142 -25.51 -16.38 -31.03
N GLN A 143 -25.97 -17.58 -31.42
CA GLN A 143 -27.28 -18.08 -31.00
C GLN A 143 -27.30 -18.43 -29.52
N ALA A 144 -26.21 -19.00 -28.99
CA ALA A 144 -26.08 -19.29 -27.57
C ALA A 144 -26.26 -18.02 -26.72
N TYR A 145 -25.58 -16.93 -27.10
CA TYR A 145 -25.69 -15.62 -26.46
C TYR A 145 -27.14 -15.10 -26.46
N GLU A 146 -27.80 -15.10 -27.63
CA GLU A 146 -29.19 -14.62 -27.77
C GLU A 146 -30.16 -15.41 -26.88
N TRP A 147 -30.00 -16.73 -26.78
CA TRP A 147 -30.86 -17.57 -25.95
C TRP A 147 -30.65 -17.35 -24.45
N TRP A 148 -29.40 -17.22 -23.99
CA TRP A 148 -29.14 -16.84 -22.60
C TRP A 148 -29.65 -15.44 -22.28
N TRP A 149 -29.53 -14.50 -23.22
CA TRP A 149 -30.08 -13.15 -23.07
C TRP A 149 -31.61 -13.15 -22.93
N ARG A 150 -32.31 -13.94 -23.74
CA ARG A 150 -33.77 -14.13 -23.62
C ARG A 150 -34.17 -14.74 -22.28
N ALA A 151 -33.44 -15.76 -21.82
CA ALA A 151 -33.68 -16.38 -20.51
C ALA A 151 -33.62 -15.32 -19.38
N LEU A 152 -32.62 -14.44 -19.45
CA LEU A 152 -32.44 -13.37 -18.48
C LEU A 152 -33.53 -12.29 -18.57
N GLN A 153 -34.01 -11.95 -19.77
CA GLN A 153 -35.10 -10.99 -19.94
C GLN A 153 -36.41 -11.45 -19.30
N VAL A 154 -36.66 -12.76 -19.33
CA VAL A 154 -37.84 -13.39 -18.72
C VAL A 154 -37.69 -13.53 -17.21
N HIS A 155 -36.53 -14.00 -16.74
CA HIS A 155 -36.23 -14.12 -15.33
C HIS A 155 -34.91 -13.40 -14.97
N PRO A 156 -34.97 -12.12 -14.52
CA PRO A 156 -33.78 -11.29 -14.29
C PRO A 156 -32.80 -11.76 -13.21
N LEU A 157 -33.18 -12.74 -12.37
CA LEU A 157 -32.35 -13.33 -11.33
C LEU A 157 -31.98 -14.79 -11.66
N TYR A 158 -32.13 -15.21 -12.92
CA TYR A 158 -31.73 -16.53 -13.38
C TYR A 158 -30.21 -16.59 -13.56
N TRP A 159 -29.52 -16.93 -12.47
CA TRP A 159 -28.07 -16.81 -12.34
C TRP A 159 -27.28 -17.64 -13.34
N ASP A 160 -27.78 -18.79 -13.77
CA ASP A 160 -27.06 -19.64 -14.74
C ASP A 160 -26.93 -18.95 -16.10
N ALA A 161 -27.96 -18.19 -16.53
CA ALA A 161 -27.85 -17.38 -17.73
C ALA A 161 -26.86 -16.21 -17.55
N VAL A 162 -26.82 -15.58 -16.37
CA VAL A 162 -25.84 -14.53 -16.07
C VAL A 162 -24.42 -15.09 -16.12
N ASP A 163 -24.16 -16.22 -15.44
CA ASP A 163 -22.85 -16.84 -15.41
C ASP A 163 -22.44 -17.33 -16.81
N HIS A 164 -23.34 -17.91 -17.62
CA HIS A 164 -23.02 -18.28 -19.00
C HIS A 164 -22.68 -17.08 -19.88
N LEU A 165 -23.45 -15.99 -19.82
CA LEU A 165 -23.16 -14.76 -20.57
C LEU A 165 -21.82 -14.16 -20.19
N LEU A 166 -21.51 -14.06 -18.89
CA LEU A 166 -20.25 -13.49 -18.41
C LEU A 166 -19.05 -14.40 -18.70
N ASN A 167 -19.19 -15.71 -18.49
CA ASN A 167 -18.14 -16.70 -18.80
C ASN A 167 -17.88 -16.83 -20.30
N PHE A 168 -18.84 -16.48 -21.15
CA PHE A 168 -18.63 -16.35 -22.58
C PHE A 168 -17.91 -15.05 -22.94
N LEU A 169 -18.38 -13.90 -22.45
CA LEU A 169 -17.87 -12.59 -22.85
C LEU A 169 -16.44 -12.31 -22.35
N PHE A 170 -16.11 -12.67 -21.11
CA PHE A 170 -14.81 -12.31 -20.50
C PHE A 170 -13.60 -12.98 -21.19
N PRO A 171 -13.59 -14.30 -21.42
CA PRO A 171 -12.49 -14.93 -22.15
C PRO A 171 -12.33 -14.38 -23.57
N LEU A 172 -13.43 -14.13 -24.29
CA LEU A 172 -13.38 -13.49 -25.61
C LEU A 172 -12.74 -12.09 -25.53
N ALA A 173 -13.10 -11.29 -24.52
CA ALA A 173 -12.54 -9.96 -24.33
C ALA A 173 -11.04 -9.97 -24.01
N GLN A 174 -10.57 -10.97 -23.24
CA GLN A 174 -9.17 -11.14 -22.85
C GLN A 174 -8.29 -11.69 -23.98
N GLN A 175 -8.83 -12.57 -24.83
CA GLN A 175 -8.09 -13.18 -25.94
C GLN A 175 -7.94 -12.25 -27.16
N THR A 176 -8.74 -11.19 -27.23
CA THR A 176 -8.72 -10.29 -28.39
C THR A 176 -7.59 -9.26 -28.29
N HIS A 177 -6.71 -9.20 -29.29
CA HIS A 177 -5.63 -8.20 -29.37
C HIS A 177 -6.08 -6.79 -29.80
N ASN A 178 -7.30 -6.65 -30.34
CA ASN A 178 -7.89 -5.37 -30.70
C ASN A 178 -8.58 -4.73 -29.48
N SER A 179 -8.00 -3.63 -28.98
CA SER A 179 -8.51 -2.88 -27.83
C SER A 179 -9.96 -2.39 -28.00
N GLN A 180 -10.34 -2.04 -29.23
CA GLN A 180 -11.68 -1.54 -29.55
C GLN A 180 -12.72 -2.66 -29.45
N HIS A 181 -12.39 -3.86 -29.94
CA HIS A 181 -13.26 -5.03 -29.84
C HIS A 181 -13.36 -5.54 -28.40
N SER A 182 -12.25 -5.59 -27.67
CA SER A 182 -12.23 -5.93 -26.24
C SER A 182 -13.15 -4.99 -25.43
N SER A 183 -13.08 -3.67 -25.70
CA SER A 183 -13.97 -2.68 -25.10
C SER A 183 -15.45 -2.94 -25.39
N THR A 184 -15.81 -3.30 -26.63
CA THR A 184 -17.21 -3.64 -26.96
C THR A 184 -17.74 -4.88 -26.22
N LEU A 185 -16.88 -5.88 -25.99
CA LEU A 185 -17.26 -7.09 -25.25
C LEU A 185 -17.44 -6.79 -23.75
N TYR A 186 -16.58 -5.96 -23.16
CA TYR A 186 -16.78 -5.46 -21.80
C TYR A 186 -18.04 -4.60 -21.67
N ALA A 187 -18.37 -3.79 -22.68
CA ALA A 187 -19.63 -3.03 -22.70
C ALA A 187 -20.86 -3.96 -22.72
N ARG A 188 -20.84 -5.05 -23.50
CA ARG A 188 -21.91 -6.06 -23.46
C ARG A 188 -22.02 -6.75 -22.11
N ALA A 189 -20.90 -7.08 -21.47
CA ALA A 189 -20.91 -7.66 -20.12
C ALA A 189 -21.48 -6.68 -19.09
N LEU A 190 -21.19 -5.39 -19.24
CA LEU A 190 -21.77 -4.32 -18.42
C LEU A 190 -23.28 -4.18 -18.65
N ASP A 191 -23.76 -4.34 -19.88
CA ASP A 191 -25.20 -4.32 -20.20
C ASP A 191 -25.94 -5.47 -19.50
N VAL A 192 -25.33 -6.66 -19.46
CA VAL A 192 -25.88 -7.83 -18.76
C VAL A 192 -26.02 -7.54 -17.27
N CYS A 193 -24.94 -7.10 -16.62
CA CYS A 193 -24.97 -6.79 -15.19
C CYS A 193 -25.91 -5.62 -14.88
N SER A 194 -25.88 -4.54 -15.67
CA SER A 194 -26.75 -3.36 -15.50
C SER A 194 -28.23 -3.68 -15.73
N PHE A 195 -28.55 -4.69 -16.54
CA PHE A 195 -29.93 -5.19 -16.68
C PHE A 195 -30.40 -5.84 -15.37
N VAL A 196 -29.60 -6.74 -14.79
CA VAL A 196 -29.91 -7.39 -13.52
C VAL A 196 -30.04 -6.35 -12.41
N GLU A 197 -29.10 -5.41 -12.30
CA GLU A 197 -29.14 -4.35 -11.29
C GLU A 197 -30.43 -3.53 -11.35
N ARG A 198 -30.80 -3.01 -12.53
CA ARG A 198 -32.01 -2.19 -12.70
C ARG A 198 -33.31 -2.93 -12.40
N LYS A 199 -33.32 -4.26 -12.57
CA LYS A 199 -34.49 -5.10 -12.28
C LYS A 199 -34.53 -5.56 -10.83
N ALA A 200 -33.37 -5.85 -10.25
CA ALA A 200 -33.24 -6.39 -8.90
C ALA A 200 -33.22 -5.30 -7.83
N VAL A 201 -32.72 -4.09 -8.13
CA VAL A 201 -32.44 -3.04 -7.15
C VAL A 201 -32.91 -1.66 -7.63
N ALA A 202 -33.59 -0.92 -6.76
CA ALA A 202 -34.00 0.45 -7.01
C ALA A 202 -32.82 1.44 -6.87
N SER A 203 -32.99 2.67 -7.35
CA SER A 203 -31.95 3.72 -7.27
C SER A 203 -31.49 4.01 -5.83
N ASN A 204 -32.35 3.80 -4.84
CA ASN A 204 -32.05 3.96 -3.41
C ASN A 204 -31.38 2.72 -2.78
N GLY A 205 -31.09 1.66 -3.54
CA GLY A 205 -30.41 0.44 -3.07
C GLY A 205 -31.34 -0.65 -2.54
N ARG A 206 -32.66 -0.46 -2.62
CA ARG A 206 -33.65 -1.45 -2.16
C ARG A 206 -33.84 -2.56 -3.16
N LEU A 207 -33.99 -3.79 -2.68
CA LEU A 207 -34.37 -4.92 -3.51
C LEU A 207 -35.81 -4.72 -4.04
N LEU A 208 -35.94 -4.67 -5.36
CA LEU A 208 -37.23 -4.67 -6.07
C LEU A 208 -37.79 -6.08 -6.27
N LEU A 209 -36.91 -7.08 -6.29
CA LEU A 209 -37.25 -8.49 -6.42
C LEU A 209 -36.79 -9.26 -5.17
N PRO A 210 -37.55 -10.27 -4.71
CA PRO A 210 -37.12 -11.10 -3.59
C PRO A 210 -35.90 -11.93 -4.01
N VAL A 211 -34.76 -11.67 -3.37
CA VAL A 211 -33.53 -12.46 -3.54
C VAL A 211 -33.43 -13.42 -2.35
N PRO A 212 -33.41 -14.75 -2.57
CA PRO A 212 -33.17 -15.69 -1.48
C PRO A 212 -31.83 -15.40 -0.78
N THR A 213 -31.80 -15.46 0.55
CA THR A 213 -30.60 -15.14 1.36
C THR A 213 -29.37 -15.95 0.93
N HIS A 214 -29.56 -17.20 0.50
CA HIS A 214 -28.49 -18.07 0.01
C HIS A 214 -27.93 -17.67 -1.36
N GLN A 215 -28.60 -16.80 -2.12
CA GLN A 215 -28.18 -16.32 -3.45
C GLN A 215 -27.71 -14.86 -3.43
N LEU A 216 -27.76 -14.18 -2.28
CA LEU A 216 -27.42 -12.75 -2.19
C LEU A 216 -25.98 -12.45 -2.64
N HIS A 217 -25.05 -13.37 -2.40
CA HIS A 217 -23.65 -13.26 -2.87
C HIS A 217 -23.55 -13.21 -4.42
N ARG A 218 -24.49 -13.82 -5.15
CA ARG A 218 -24.53 -13.75 -6.62
C ARG A 218 -24.94 -12.35 -7.09
N LEU A 219 -25.86 -11.70 -6.39
CA LEU A 219 -26.18 -10.30 -6.64
C LEU A 219 -25.00 -9.37 -6.31
N GLN A 220 -24.28 -9.63 -5.22
CA GLN A 220 -23.03 -8.89 -4.93
C GLN A 220 -21.99 -9.04 -6.06
N LYS A 221 -21.86 -10.26 -6.63
CA LYS A 221 -20.97 -10.52 -7.76
C LYS A 221 -21.34 -9.69 -8.99
N VAL A 222 -22.62 -9.47 -9.27
CA VAL A 222 -23.07 -8.59 -10.36
C VAL A 222 -22.58 -7.15 -10.15
N PHE A 223 -22.83 -6.57 -8.98
CA PHE A 223 -22.36 -5.22 -8.65
C PHE A 223 -20.83 -5.09 -8.70
N PHE A 224 -20.12 -6.08 -8.14
CA PHE A 224 -18.66 -6.14 -8.20
C PHE A 224 -18.15 -6.19 -9.64
N THR A 225 -18.83 -6.94 -10.51
CA THR A 225 -18.46 -7.07 -11.92
C THR A 225 -18.71 -5.76 -12.67
N CYS A 226 -19.87 -5.11 -12.47
CA CYS A 226 -20.16 -3.77 -12.97
C CYS A 226 -19.07 -2.77 -12.57
N ALA A 227 -18.78 -2.69 -11.27
CA ALA A 227 -17.77 -1.80 -10.72
C ALA A 227 -16.39 -2.06 -11.36
N THR A 228 -15.99 -3.32 -11.48
CA THR A 228 -14.71 -3.71 -12.07
C THR A 228 -14.61 -3.31 -13.54
N ILE A 229 -15.66 -3.51 -14.34
CA ILE A 229 -15.67 -3.10 -15.75
C ILE A 229 -15.63 -1.57 -15.88
N ARG A 230 -16.48 -0.85 -15.13
CA ARG A 230 -16.51 0.63 -15.15
C ARG A 230 -15.17 1.24 -14.75
N MET A 231 -14.42 0.59 -13.86
CA MET A 231 -13.06 1.01 -13.48
C MET A 231 -12.02 0.87 -14.60
N MET A 232 -12.23 -0.03 -15.56
CA MET A 232 -11.32 -0.17 -16.71
C MET A 232 -11.50 0.97 -17.72
N THR A 233 -12.64 1.66 -17.69
CA THR A 233 -12.95 2.81 -18.54
C THR A 233 -12.78 4.11 -17.76
N THR A 234 -11.90 5.02 -18.19
CA THR A 234 -11.43 6.18 -17.41
C THR A 234 -12.51 7.20 -17.00
N ASP A 235 -13.72 7.14 -17.56
CA ASP A 235 -14.68 8.24 -17.47
C ASP A 235 -15.71 8.12 -16.32
N ASN A 236 -15.72 7.05 -15.51
CA ASN A 236 -16.82 6.79 -14.55
C ASN A 236 -16.37 6.28 -13.17
N ILE A 237 -15.41 6.95 -12.52
CA ILE A 237 -14.90 6.52 -11.21
C ILE A 237 -15.98 6.50 -10.13
N SER A 238 -16.81 7.54 -10.07
CA SER A 238 -17.89 7.69 -9.08
C SER A 238 -18.93 6.58 -9.18
N ASP A 239 -19.34 6.22 -10.40
CA ASP A 239 -20.33 5.16 -10.63
C ASP A 239 -19.81 3.79 -10.20
N ALA A 240 -18.55 3.47 -10.49
CA ALA A 240 -17.99 2.19 -10.06
C ALA A 240 -17.85 2.08 -8.54
N LEU A 241 -17.46 3.18 -7.87
CA LEU A 241 -17.40 3.22 -6.41
C LEU A 241 -18.79 3.03 -5.81
N ARG A 242 -19.82 3.66 -6.41
CA ARG A 242 -21.22 3.42 -6.01
C ARG A 242 -21.58 1.95 -6.13
N ASP A 243 -21.21 1.28 -7.23
CA ASP A 243 -21.54 -0.15 -7.44
C ASP A 243 -20.81 -1.04 -6.40
N TYR A 244 -19.54 -0.77 -6.08
CA TYR A 244 -18.85 -1.45 -4.97
C TYR A 244 -19.53 -1.21 -3.62
N PHE A 245 -19.95 0.02 -3.33
CA PHE A 245 -20.66 0.34 -2.08
C PHE A 245 -22.00 -0.39 -2.00
N ARG A 246 -22.76 -0.45 -3.10
CA ARG A 246 -24.00 -1.22 -3.18
C ARG A 246 -23.76 -2.71 -2.90
N ALA A 247 -22.68 -3.29 -3.42
CA ALA A 247 -22.33 -4.68 -3.13
C ALA A 247 -22.13 -4.95 -1.62
N LEU A 248 -21.53 -4.00 -0.88
CA LEU A 248 -21.34 -4.12 0.58
C LEU A 248 -22.63 -3.84 1.36
N GLU A 249 -23.37 -2.81 0.97
CA GLU A 249 -24.62 -2.41 1.60
C GLU A 249 -25.65 -3.56 1.62
N LEU A 250 -25.73 -4.35 0.54
CA LEU A 250 -26.64 -5.49 0.43
C LEU A 250 -26.51 -6.51 1.58
N VAL A 251 -25.29 -6.77 2.06
CA VAL A 251 -25.03 -7.83 3.07
C VAL A 251 -25.01 -7.33 4.50
N ILE A 252 -24.92 -6.01 4.71
CA ILE A 252 -24.99 -5.39 6.04
C ILE A 252 -26.41 -4.99 6.42
N TYR A 253 -27.35 -5.01 5.47
CA TYR A 253 -28.76 -4.74 5.75
C TYR A 253 -29.38 -5.85 6.61
N PRO A 254 -30.11 -5.50 7.69
CA PRO A 254 -30.86 -6.48 8.45
C PRO A 254 -32.07 -6.99 7.63
N PRO A 255 -32.48 -8.25 7.80
CA PRO A 255 -33.63 -8.81 7.11
C PRO A 255 -34.96 -8.14 7.55
N THR A 256 -35.99 -8.23 6.71
CA THR A 256 -37.34 -7.72 6.96
C THR A 256 -37.96 -8.36 8.21
N PRO A 257 -38.77 -7.64 9.03
CA PRO A 257 -39.55 -6.43 8.69
C PRO A 257 -39.03 -5.12 9.33
N ARG A 258 -37.74 -5.00 9.65
CA ARG A 258 -37.19 -3.72 10.16
C ARG A 258 -37.47 -2.59 9.17
N SER A 259 -37.81 -1.40 9.68
CA SER A 259 -38.36 -0.33 8.86
C SER A 259 -37.31 0.25 7.91
N ASP A 260 -37.80 0.76 6.78
CA ASP A 260 -37.08 1.39 5.67
C ASP A 260 -36.08 2.51 6.04
N GLY A 261 -36.11 3.02 7.28
CA GLY A 261 -35.18 4.00 7.84
C GLY A 261 -33.88 3.40 8.42
N ASP A 262 -33.75 2.07 8.47
CA ASP A 262 -32.62 1.35 9.10
C ASP A 262 -31.56 0.85 8.10
N ALA A 263 -31.66 1.19 6.81
CA ALA A 263 -30.71 0.75 5.78
C ALA A 263 -29.33 1.41 5.94
N TYR A 264 -28.34 0.71 6.50
CA TYR A 264 -26.96 1.21 6.71
C TYR A 264 -26.18 1.41 5.40
N THR A 265 -25.51 2.54 5.28
CA THR A 265 -24.71 2.89 4.10
C THR A 265 -23.23 2.55 4.31
N MET A 266 -22.43 2.70 3.25
CA MET A 266 -20.97 2.60 3.34
C MET A 266 -20.36 3.51 4.43
N ARG A 267 -20.93 4.71 4.64
CA ARG A 267 -20.52 5.64 5.70
C ARG A 267 -20.64 5.00 7.08
N GLU A 268 -21.80 4.38 7.37
CA GLU A 268 -22.02 3.70 8.64
C GLU A 268 -21.10 2.49 8.80
N LEU A 269 -20.85 1.72 7.73
CA LEU A 269 -19.92 0.59 7.76
C LEU A 269 -18.50 1.03 8.16
N ILE A 270 -17.96 2.07 7.52
CA ILE A 270 -16.60 2.56 7.81
C ILE A 270 -16.49 3.03 9.26
N LEU A 271 -17.44 3.86 9.72
CA LEU A 271 -17.45 4.37 11.09
C LEU A 271 -17.68 3.25 12.11
N ALA A 272 -18.50 2.24 11.79
CA ALA A 272 -18.72 1.09 12.66
C ALA A 272 -17.47 0.21 12.80
N ILE A 273 -16.76 -0.09 11.69
CA ILE A 273 -15.47 -0.83 11.75
C ILE A 273 -14.48 -0.05 12.61
N PHE A 274 -14.47 1.27 12.47
CA PHE A 274 -13.61 2.16 13.23
C PHE A 274 -13.90 2.11 14.74
N VAL A 275 -15.16 2.29 15.13
CA VAL A 275 -15.63 2.19 16.52
C VAL A 275 -15.34 0.80 17.09
N ALA A 276 -15.62 -0.26 16.34
CA ALA A 276 -15.31 -1.63 16.74
C ALA A 276 -13.81 -1.81 17.03
N GLY A 277 -12.94 -1.24 16.19
CA GLY A 277 -11.50 -1.25 16.42
C GLY A 277 -11.09 -0.56 17.72
N TYR A 278 -11.63 0.62 18.02
CA TYR A 278 -11.39 1.35 19.28
C TYR A 278 -11.87 0.56 20.50
N LEU A 279 -13.06 -0.03 20.43
CA LEU A 279 -13.61 -0.84 21.50
C LEU A 279 -12.74 -2.09 21.75
N ILE A 280 -12.30 -2.78 20.69
CA ILE A 280 -11.47 -4.00 20.80
C ILE A 280 -10.07 -3.69 21.35
N GLN A 281 -9.50 -2.53 20.98
CA GLN A 281 -8.18 -2.11 21.44
C GLN A 281 -8.19 -1.49 22.85
N SER A 282 -9.37 -1.12 23.38
CA SER A 282 -9.53 -0.43 24.66
C SER A 282 -8.89 -1.20 25.83
N THR A 283 -8.08 -0.50 26.63
CA THR A 283 -7.43 -1.05 27.83
C THR A 283 -7.51 -0.06 28.99
N SER A 284 -7.10 -0.45 30.21
CA SER A 284 -7.11 0.44 31.37
C SER A 284 -6.21 1.66 31.20
N ASP A 285 -5.16 1.51 30.40
CA ASP A 285 -4.13 2.52 30.21
C ASP A 285 -4.38 3.37 28.94
N ASP A 286 -5.21 2.88 28.02
CA ASP A 286 -5.61 3.58 26.79
C ASP A 286 -7.13 3.38 26.56
N PRO A 287 -7.97 4.06 27.35
CA PRO A 287 -9.41 3.97 27.22
C PRO A 287 -9.88 4.72 25.97
N VAL A 288 -11.00 4.27 25.39
CA VAL A 288 -11.66 5.01 24.31
C VAL A 288 -11.94 6.45 24.77
N PRO A 289 -11.64 7.48 23.96
CA PRO A 289 -11.92 8.86 24.30
C PRO A 289 -13.35 9.04 24.80
N ILE A 290 -13.51 9.70 25.96
CA ILE A 290 -14.82 9.88 26.62
C ILE A 290 -15.82 10.53 25.68
N GLU A 291 -15.39 11.52 24.88
CA GLU A 291 -16.21 12.17 23.86
C GLU A 291 -16.82 11.16 22.86
N ILE A 292 -16.06 10.16 22.43
CA ILE A 292 -16.57 9.11 21.53
C ILE A 292 -17.61 8.24 22.25
N LEU A 293 -17.34 7.84 23.49
CA LEU A 293 -18.26 7.00 24.28
C LEU A 293 -19.60 7.71 24.54
N GLU A 294 -19.55 8.99 24.90
CA GLU A 294 -20.73 9.84 25.11
C GLU A 294 -21.55 10.00 23.82
N ILE A 295 -20.87 10.24 22.69
CA ILE A 295 -21.52 10.35 21.37
C ILE A 295 -22.24 9.04 21.00
N LEU A 296 -21.66 7.89 21.36
CA LEU A 296 -22.21 6.56 21.09
C LEU A 296 -23.26 6.11 22.12
N GLY A 297 -23.47 6.85 23.20
CA GLY A 297 -24.40 6.49 24.27
C GLY A 297 -23.96 5.26 25.08
N VAL A 298 -22.66 4.96 25.10
CA VAL A 298 -22.08 3.90 25.93
C VAL A 298 -21.78 4.49 27.32
N PRO A 299 -22.25 3.91 28.44
CA PRO A 299 -22.03 4.48 29.77
C PRO A 299 -20.54 4.70 30.03
N GLY A 300 -20.16 5.99 30.15
CA GLY A 300 -18.78 6.45 30.15
C GLY A 300 -18.10 6.35 31.51
N GLY A 301 -16.93 5.72 31.52
CA GLY A 301 -15.90 5.86 32.54
C GLY A 301 -14.54 5.65 31.87
N SER A 302 -13.44 6.10 32.49
CA SER A 302 -12.06 5.87 31.99
C SER A 302 -11.62 4.39 32.07
N ALA A 303 -12.56 3.47 32.25
CA ALA A 303 -12.32 2.05 32.46
C ALA A 303 -12.23 1.32 31.10
N PRO A 304 -11.43 0.24 31.02
CA PRO A 304 -11.38 -0.60 29.83
C PRO A 304 -12.77 -1.16 29.54
N ILE A 305 -13.11 -1.18 28.26
CA ILE A 305 -14.38 -1.71 27.78
C ILE A 305 -14.12 -3.05 27.11
N ASP A 306 -14.72 -4.12 27.61
CA ASP A 306 -14.74 -5.38 26.89
C ASP A 306 -15.74 -5.29 25.73
N ALA A 307 -15.21 -5.15 24.51
CA ALA A 307 -16.01 -5.05 23.30
C ALA A 307 -16.92 -6.26 23.08
N ILE A 308 -16.52 -7.47 23.50
CA ILE A 308 -17.35 -8.67 23.37
C ILE A 308 -18.47 -8.63 24.40
N ALA A 309 -18.20 -8.20 25.63
CA ALA A 309 -19.24 -8.02 26.64
C ALA A 309 -20.26 -6.94 26.22
N ILE A 310 -19.79 -5.83 25.62
CA ILE A 310 -20.68 -4.82 25.02
C ILE A 310 -21.54 -5.44 23.91
N ALA A 311 -20.93 -6.18 22.98
CA ALA A 311 -21.64 -6.87 21.91
C ALA A 311 -22.72 -7.83 22.48
N GLN A 312 -22.39 -8.59 23.53
CA GLN A 312 -23.31 -9.50 24.22
C GLN A 312 -24.46 -8.78 24.96
N SER A 313 -24.28 -7.52 25.34
CA SER A 313 -25.35 -6.72 25.96
C SER A 313 -26.41 -6.22 24.95
N GLY A 314 -26.25 -6.55 23.66
CA GLY A 314 -27.17 -6.15 22.60
C GLY A 314 -26.91 -4.75 22.07
N PHE A 315 -25.72 -4.17 22.34
CA PHE A 315 -25.32 -2.87 21.82
C PHE A 315 -25.14 -2.94 20.29
N ASP A 316 -25.97 -2.18 19.57
CA ASP A 316 -25.93 -2.11 18.11
C ASP A 316 -25.03 -0.95 17.66
N VAL A 317 -23.78 -1.29 17.28
CA VAL A 317 -22.77 -0.32 16.84
C VAL A 317 -23.26 0.50 15.65
N PHE A 318 -23.92 -0.12 14.67
CA PHE A 318 -24.41 0.56 13.48
C PHE A 318 -25.51 1.57 13.82
N ARG A 319 -26.43 1.21 14.71
CA ARG A 319 -27.48 2.13 15.19
C ARG A 319 -26.90 3.30 15.97
N ALA A 320 -25.91 3.06 16.83
CA ALA A 320 -25.22 4.11 17.58
C ALA A 320 -24.47 5.08 16.66
N VAL A 321 -23.72 4.55 15.68
CA VAL A 321 -23.03 5.33 14.66
C VAL A 321 -24.01 6.17 13.85
N ARG A 322 -25.14 5.61 13.41
CA ARG A 322 -26.18 6.36 12.70
C ARG A 322 -26.76 7.49 13.55
N ALA A 323 -27.11 7.21 14.81
CA ALA A 323 -27.65 8.20 15.73
C ALA A 323 -26.66 9.33 16.06
N SER A 324 -25.36 9.08 15.94
CA SER A 324 -24.32 10.09 16.16
C SER A 324 -24.29 11.19 15.10
N GLY A 325 -24.77 10.93 13.88
CA GLY A 325 -24.73 11.87 12.76
C GLY A 325 -23.30 12.28 12.41
N ASP A 326 -23.05 13.57 12.18
CA ASP A 326 -21.72 14.12 11.88
C ASP A 326 -20.87 14.40 13.12
N ARG A 327 -21.44 14.24 14.33
CA ARG A 327 -20.70 14.48 15.58
C ARG A 327 -19.55 13.50 15.73
N LEU A 328 -19.76 12.22 15.44
CA LEU A 328 -18.71 11.22 15.49
C LEU A 328 -17.62 11.51 14.47
N VAL A 329 -17.99 11.88 13.23
CA VAL A 329 -17.03 12.24 12.18
C VAL A 329 -16.17 13.42 12.63
N THR A 330 -16.81 14.47 13.16
CA THR A 330 -16.12 15.66 13.68
C THR A 330 -15.18 15.30 14.84
N ALA A 331 -15.62 14.49 15.80
CA ALA A 331 -14.79 14.05 16.93
C ALA A 331 -13.56 13.27 16.44
N LEU A 332 -13.74 12.33 15.50
CA LEU A 332 -12.64 11.56 14.91
C LEU A 332 -11.65 12.45 14.15
N LEU A 333 -12.15 13.43 13.39
CA LEU A 333 -11.33 14.41 12.68
C LEU A 333 -10.55 15.32 13.63
N ASN A 334 -11.15 15.72 14.76
CA ASN A 334 -10.51 16.58 15.75
C ASN A 334 -9.35 15.89 16.47
N ILE A 335 -9.49 14.60 16.81
CA ILE A 335 -8.41 13.80 17.44
C ILE A 335 -7.14 13.86 16.58
N THR A 336 -7.30 13.90 15.26
CA THR A 336 -6.23 13.81 14.28
C THR A 336 -6.14 14.99 13.32
N GLY A 337 -6.61 16.18 13.70
CA GLY A 337 -6.45 17.42 12.92
C GLY A 337 -6.83 17.28 11.43
N ASN A 338 -8.10 16.97 11.16
CA ASN A 338 -8.72 16.83 9.84
C ASN A 338 -8.32 15.58 9.02
N ALA A 339 -8.00 14.46 9.68
CA ALA A 339 -7.85 13.15 9.02
C ALA A 339 -8.44 12.03 9.88
N LEU A 340 -8.73 10.85 9.33
CA LEU A 340 -9.11 9.67 10.13
C LEU A 340 -7.88 9.09 10.85
N PRO A 341 -7.97 8.73 12.15
CA PRO A 341 -6.87 8.08 12.86
C PRO A 341 -6.48 6.73 12.26
N PHE A 342 -5.23 6.31 12.49
CA PHE A 342 -4.81 4.95 12.16
C PHE A 342 -5.18 4.00 13.29
N LEU A 343 -5.83 2.89 12.93
CA LEU A 343 -6.07 1.76 13.84
C LEU A 343 -5.00 0.70 13.60
N LEU A 344 -4.26 0.32 14.64
CA LEU A 344 -3.21 -0.69 14.59
C LEU A 344 -3.67 -1.95 15.33
N LEU A 345 -4.55 -2.73 14.70
CA LEU A 345 -5.10 -3.95 15.27
C LEU A 345 -4.13 -5.12 15.08
N LEU A 346 -4.03 -6.00 16.08
CA LEU A 346 -3.36 -7.29 15.95
C LEU A 346 -4.26 -8.27 15.17
N PRO A 347 -3.71 -9.30 14.51
CA PRO A 347 -4.52 -10.32 13.84
C PRO A 347 -5.63 -10.92 14.72
N GLU A 348 -5.36 -11.13 16.00
CA GLU A 348 -6.33 -11.63 16.99
C GLU A 348 -7.44 -10.62 17.34
N HIS A 349 -7.17 -9.32 17.21
CA HIS A 349 -8.18 -8.27 17.34
C HIS A 349 -9.05 -8.21 16.09
N VAL A 350 -8.45 -8.33 14.90
CA VAL A 350 -9.17 -8.33 13.62
C VAL A 350 -10.21 -9.45 13.56
N ALA A 351 -9.89 -10.64 14.05
CA ALA A 351 -10.83 -11.77 14.09
C ALA A 351 -12.09 -11.49 14.94
N ARG A 352 -12.06 -10.52 15.86
CA ARG A 352 -13.20 -10.15 16.72
C ARG A 352 -14.11 -9.08 16.10
N VAL A 353 -13.66 -8.41 15.05
CA VAL A 353 -14.40 -7.30 14.41
C VAL A 353 -15.83 -7.69 14.02
N PRO A 354 -16.09 -8.83 13.34
CA PRO A 354 -17.45 -9.20 12.95
C PRO A 354 -18.39 -9.38 14.16
N MET A 355 -17.90 -9.98 15.25
CA MET A 355 -18.70 -10.19 16.48
C MET A 355 -19.17 -8.87 17.10
N VAL A 356 -18.33 -7.83 17.04
CA VAL A 356 -18.65 -6.50 17.58
C VAL A 356 -19.57 -5.73 16.63
N LEU A 357 -19.38 -5.88 15.32
CA LEU A 357 -20.23 -5.25 14.30
C LEU A 357 -21.64 -5.84 14.24
N PHE A 358 -21.74 -7.17 14.37
CA PHE A 358 -22.98 -7.91 14.15
C PHE A 358 -23.31 -8.83 15.34
N PRO A 359 -23.54 -8.28 16.54
CA PRO A 359 -23.83 -9.10 17.73
C PRO A 359 -25.11 -9.93 17.57
N GLY A 360 -26.15 -9.37 16.93
CA GLY A 360 -27.44 -10.04 16.75
C GLY A 360 -27.39 -11.27 15.82
N SER A 361 -26.36 -11.39 15.00
CA SER A 361 -26.11 -12.53 14.10
C SER A 361 -24.81 -13.27 14.46
N MET A 362 -24.28 -13.08 15.67
CA MET A 362 -23.06 -13.75 16.15
C MET A 362 -21.90 -13.62 15.14
N GLY A 363 -21.71 -12.41 14.60
CA GLY A 363 -20.65 -12.10 13.65
C GLY A 363 -20.91 -12.50 12.20
N VAL A 364 -22.06 -13.10 11.89
CA VAL A 364 -22.46 -13.39 10.51
C VAL A 364 -23.03 -12.14 9.84
N LEU A 365 -22.77 -11.94 8.56
CA LEU A 365 -23.36 -10.84 7.78
C LEU A 365 -24.90 -10.87 7.87
N PRO A 366 -25.57 -9.79 8.33
CA PRO A 366 -27.01 -9.80 8.56
C PRO A 366 -27.84 -10.13 7.31
N GLY A 367 -27.43 -9.68 6.13
CA GLY A 367 -28.21 -9.82 4.90
C GLY A 367 -28.36 -11.26 4.40
N ILE A 368 -27.51 -12.19 4.87
CA ILE A 368 -27.61 -13.62 4.56
C ILE A 368 -28.34 -14.43 5.64
N CYS A 369 -28.75 -13.77 6.73
CA CYS A 369 -29.54 -14.39 7.79
C CYS A 369 -31.03 -14.36 7.44
N ALA A 370 -31.78 -15.38 7.85
CA ALA A 370 -33.23 -15.39 7.73
C ALA A 370 -33.88 -14.91 9.03
N GLN A 371 -35.05 -14.26 8.94
CA GLN A 371 -35.84 -13.86 10.11
C GLN A 371 -37.23 -14.50 10.02
N ALA A 372 -37.66 -15.17 11.11
CA ALA A 372 -39.02 -15.69 11.20
C ALA A 372 -40.02 -14.54 11.49
N PRO A 373 -41.24 -14.57 10.94
CA PRO A 373 -42.22 -13.46 11.04
C PRO A 373 -42.53 -12.99 12.47
N ASN A 374 -42.32 -13.85 13.47
CA ASN A 374 -42.69 -13.63 14.88
C ASN A 374 -41.50 -13.70 15.85
N SER A 375 -40.26 -13.64 15.37
CA SER A 375 -39.05 -13.71 16.22
C SER A 375 -38.07 -12.59 15.92
N SER A 376 -37.46 -12.02 16.96
CA SER A 376 -36.33 -11.10 16.85
C SER A 376 -34.99 -11.82 16.62
N HIS A 377 -34.96 -13.15 16.74
CA HIS A 377 -33.76 -13.95 16.54
C HIS A 377 -33.52 -14.23 15.05
N LEU A 378 -32.28 -14.00 14.61
CA LEU A 378 -31.80 -14.30 13.28
C LEU A 378 -31.43 -15.78 13.17
N GLN A 379 -31.93 -16.44 12.13
CA GLN A 379 -31.55 -17.79 11.76
C GLN A 379 -30.28 -17.74 10.91
N MET A 380 -29.24 -18.44 11.36
CA MET A 380 -27.94 -18.47 10.68
C MET A 380 -28.02 -19.29 9.40
N PRO A 381 -27.35 -18.83 8.32
CA PRO A 381 -27.26 -19.59 7.08
C PRO A 381 -26.35 -20.82 7.26
N PRO A 382 -26.46 -21.82 6.37
CA PRO A 382 -25.49 -22.92 6.31
C PRO A 382 -24.06 -22.41 6.02
N ASP A 383 -23.05 -23.17 6.45
CA ASP A 383 -21.63 -22.76 6.34
C ASP A 383 -21.18 -22.47 4.91
N ASN A 384 -21.70 -23.19 3.90
CA ASN A 384 -21.36 -22.96 2.49
C ASN A 384 -21.80 -21.56 2.02
N VAL A 385 -23.02 -21.14 2.37
CA VAL A 385 -23.58 -19.82 2.06
C VAL A 385 -22.78 -18.74 2.78
N ARG A 386 -22.47 -18.96 4.07
CA ARG A 386 -21.63 -18.04 4.85
C ARG A 386 -20.27 -17.85 4.20
N ASN A 387 -19.59 -18.94 3.83
CA ASN A 387 -18.26 -18.89 3.24
C ASN A 387 -18.26 -18.20 1.87
N GLN A 388 -19.27 -18.47 1.02
CA GLN A 388 -19.43 -17.80 -0.29
C GLN A 388 -19.65 -16.28 -0.14
N ALA A 389 -20.53 -15.87 0.77
CA ALA A 389 -20.80 -14.46 1.03
C ALA A 389 -19.59 -13.74 1.64
N ASN A 390 -18.88 -14.38 2.57
CA ASN A 390 -17.66 -13.84 3.16
C ASN A 390 -16.56 -13.66 2.11
N LEU A 391 -16.35 -14.66 1.25
CA LEU A 391 -15.36 -14.58 0.17
C LEU A 391 -15.69 -13.44 -0.81
N MET A 392 -16.95 -13.32 -1.23
CA MET A 392 -17.40 -12.26 -2.13
C MET A 392 -17.24 -10.87 -1.48
N THR A 393 -17.67 -10.71 -0.24
CA THR A 393 -17.56 -9.45 0.52
C THR A 393 -16.09 -9.06 0.73
N SER A 394 -15.24 -10.03 1.10
CA SER A 394 -13.79 -9.85 1.18
C SER A 394 -13.20 -9.37 -0.16
N SER A 395 -13.63 -9.96 -1.28
CA SER A 395 -13.13 -9.59 -2.62
C SER A 395 -13.51 -8.16 -3.01
N VAL A 396 -14.73 -7.72 -2.67
CA VAL A 396 -15.16 -6.32 -2.84
C VAL A 396 -14.31 -5.37 -2.00
N LEU A 397 -14.08 -5.69 -0.72
CA LEU A 397 -13.27 -4.88 0.19
C LEU A 397 -11.82 -4.77 -0.28
N LEU A 398 -11.22 -5.87 -0.73
CA LEU A 398 -9.84 -5.88 -1.24
C LEU A 398 -9.69 -5.08 -2.53
N ALA A 399 -10.68 -5.15 -3.43
CA ALA A 399 -10.71 -4.32 -4.62
C ALA A 399 -10.77 -2.83 -4.25
N LEU A 400 -11.67 -2.45 -3.33
CA LEU A 400 -11.72 -1.08 -2.81
C LEU A 400 -10.40 -0.67 -2.16
N ALA A 401 -9.81 -1.51 -1.30
CA ALA A 401 -8.54 -1.21 -0.62
C ALA A 401 -7.42 -0.92 -1.62
N LYS A 402 -7.29 -1.73 -2.68
CA LYS A 402 -6.30 -1.51 -3.74
C LYS A 402 -6.59 -0.22 -4.51
N ARG A 403 -7.86 0.09 -4.79
CA ARG A 403 -8.23 1.32 -5.53
C ARG A 403 -7.92 2.57 -4.72
N TYR A 404 -8.25 2.57 -3.43
CA TYR A 404 -7.92 3.69 -2.56
C TYR A 404 -6.41 3.88 -2.41
N GLN A 405 -5.61 2.81 -2.51
CA GLN A 405 -4.14 2.89 -2.61
C GLN A 405 -3.65 3.53 -3.90
N ASP A 406 -4.20 3.12 -5.05
CA ASP A 406 -3.78 3.57 -6.38
C ASP A 406 -4.20 5.03 -6.69
N LEU A 407 -5.27 5.53 -6.07
CA LEU A 407 -5.84 6.85 -6.35
C LEU A 407 -5.13 7.99 -5.60
N SER A 408 -4.99 9.15 -6.27
CA SER A 408 -4.48 10.36 -5.65
C SER A 408 -5.46 10.87 -4.58
N SER A 409 -4.94 11.45 -3.49
CA SER A 409 -5.74 11.88 -2.34
C SER A 409 -6.86 12.88 -2.67
N ALA A 410 -6.84 13.51 -3.85
CA ALA A 410 -7.82 14.51 -4.27
C ALA A 410 -9.09 13.93 -4.95
N ASP A 411 -9.10 12.66 -5.37
CA ASP A 411 -10.05 12.22 -6.41
C ASP A 411 -11.32 11.50 -5.91
N VAL A 412 -11.43 11.16 -4.62
CA VAL A 412 -12.58 10.35 -4.14
C VAL A 412 -13.16 10.83 -2.81
N ALA A 413 -14.34 11.47 -2.89
CA ALA A 413 -15.20 11.71 -1.73
C ALA A 413 -16.11 10.50 -1.48
N ILE A 414 -16.20 10.05 -0.23
CA ILE A 414 -17.23 9.08 0.18
C ILE A 414 -18.51 9.86 0.49
N PRO A 415 -19.65 9.55 -0.16
CA PRO A 415 -20.91 10.24 0.10
C PRO A 415 -21.27 10.26 1.60
N GLY A 416 -21.53 11.46 2.13
CA GLY A 416 -21.90 11.67 3.54
C GLY A 416 -20.72 11.80 4.53
N LEU A 417 -19.47 11.65 4.07
CA LEU A 417 -18.27 12.05 4.80
C LEU A 417 -17.76 13.37 4.20
N THR A 418 -18.40 14.50 4.55
CA THR A 418 -17.99 15.83 4.07
C THR A 418 -16.83 16.40 4.88
N GLY A 419 -15.88 17.04 4.20
CA GLY A 419 -14.61 17.50 4.76
C GLY A 419 -13.44 16.78 4.09
N THR A 420 -12.28 17.42 3.96
CA THR A 420 -11.06 16.94 3.29
C THR A 420 -10.44 15.71 3.96
N LEU A 421 -11.18 14.62 3.96
CA LEU A 421 -10.77 13.30 4.38
C LEU A 421 -9.87 12.74 3.28
N ASN A 422 -8.59 13.10 3.32
CA ASN A 422 -7.54 12.47 2.52
C ASN A 422 -7.30 11.05 3.07
N VAL A 423 -8.18 10.11 2.74
CA VAL A 423 -8.15 8.74 3.28
C VAL A 423 -7.66 7.77 2.21
N ASN A 424 -6.33 7.61 2.12
CA ASN A 424 -5.76 6.54 1.32
C ASN A 424 -5.45 5.34 2.25
N TYR A 425 -4.47 5.47 3.15
CA TYR A 425 -4.03 4.33 3.97
C TYR A 425 -4.96 3.97 5.12
N SER A 426 -5.50 4.93 5.88
CA SER A 426 -6.36 4.62 7.02
C SER A 426 -7.59 3.82 6.59
N LEU A 427 -8.20 4.18 5.46
CA LEU A 427 -9.36 3.49 4.91
C LEU A 427 -9.00 2.12 4.32
N SER A 428 -7.91 2.06 3.54
CA SER A 428 -7.41 0.80 2.99
C SER A 428 -7.15 -0.22 4.10
N ILE A 429 -6.55 0.22 5.22
CA ILE A 429 -6.33 -0.60 6.42
C ILE A 429 -7.64 -1.13 7.00
N LEU A 430 -8.69 -0.32 7.11
CA LEU A 430 -10.00 -0.78 7.58
C LEU A 430 -10.61 -1.84 6.66
N PHE A 431 -10.47 -1.65 5.34
CA PHE A 431 -10.95 -2.64 4.37
C PHE A 431 -10.16 -3.95 4.46
N TYR A 432 -8.84 -3.90 4.65
CA TYR A 432 -8.05 -5.12 4.90
C TYR A 432 -8.43 -5.80 6.20
N TYR A 433 -8.67 -5.06 7.30
CA TYR A 433 -9.13 -5.63 8.55
C TYR A 433 -10.46 -6.36 8.36
N PHE A 434 -11.44 -5.70 7.75
CA PHE A 434 -12.74 -6.35 7.59
C PHE A 434 -12.66 -7.53 6.61
N ALA A 435 -11.92 -7.43 5.51
CA ALA A 435 -11.68 -8.54 4.58
C ALA A 435 -11.00 -9.75 5.26
N LEU A 436 -9.94 -9.51 6.04
CA LEU A 436 -9.23 -10.54 6.81
C LEU A 436 -10.14 -11.21 7.85
N SER A 437 -11.02 -10.44 8.48
CA SER A 437 -11.94 -10.97 9.49
C SER A 437 -13.02 -11.88 8.89
N LEU A 438 -13.36 -11.70 7.62
CA LEU A 438 -14.37 -12.50 6.92
C LEU A 438 -13.77 -13.72 6.21
N SER A 439 -12.63 -13.52 5.53
CA SER A 439 -11.97 -14.54 4.71
C SER A 439 -10.44 -14.37 4.79
N PRO A 440 -9.80 -14.86 5.86
CA PRO A 440 -8.35 -14.75 6.04
C PRO A 440 -7.61 -15.52 4.94
N SER A 441 -6.56 -14.92 4.37
CA SER A 441 -5.70 -15.57 3.38
C SER A 441 -4.25 -15.08 3.51
N PRO A 442 -3.23 -15.92 3.21
CA PRO A 442 -1.82 -15.52 3.22
C PRO A 442 -1.54 -14.28 2.37
N SER A 443 -2.15 -14.18 1.19
CA SER A 443 -2.03 -13.03 0.29
C SER A 443 -2.57 -11.73 0.92
N THR A 444 -3.68 -11.82 1.65
CA THR A 444 -4.23 -10.64 2.35
C THR A 444 -3.33 -10.22 3.52
N TYR A 445 -2.80 -11.17 4.29
CA TYR A 445 -1.80 -10.88 5.32
C TYR A 445 -0.55 -10.20 4.74
N ASN A 446 -0.08 -10.67 3.58
CA ASN A 446 1.04 -10.07 2.87
C ASN A 446 0.76 -8.62 2.47
N ASN A 447 -0.37 -8.35 1.82
CA ASN A 447 -0.74 -7.00 1.39
C ASN A 447 -0.88 -6.04 2.59
N MET A 448 -1.46 -6.52 3.69
CA MET A 448 -1.57 -5.74 4.92
C MET A 448 -0.20 -5.43 5.53
N GLY A 449 0.70 -6.43 5.57
CA GLY A 449 2.07 -6.23 6.04
C GLY A 449 2.84 -5.23 5.19
N ILE A 450 2.66 -5.22 3.86
CA ILE A 450 3.31 -4.23 2.97
C ILE A 450 2.91 -2.81 3.38
N ILE A 451 1.62 -2.54 3.54
CA ILE A 451 1.13 -1.21 3.93
C ILE A 451 1.69 -0.81 5.28
N LEU A 452 1.55 -1.69 6.28
CA LEU A 452 2.04 -1.45 7.64
C LEU A 452 3.56 -1.20 7.67
N SER A 453 4.35 -1.92 6.86
CA SER A 453 5.81 -1.77 6.83
C SER A 453 6.27 -0.38 6.35
N THR A 454 5.45 0.31 5.57
CA THR A 454 5.74 1.67 5.09
C THR A 454 5.28 2.77 6.05
N MET A 455 4.53 2.42 7.10
CA MET A 455 3.98 3.39 8.05
C MET A 455 4.99 3.76 9.13
N ALA A 456 5.35 5.04 9.18
CA ALA A 456 6.13 5.62 10.28
C ALA A 456 5.32 5.80 11.57
N TYR A 457 4.00 5.56 11.54
CA TYR A 457 3.13 5.72 12.69
C TYR A 457 3.41 4.62 13.73
N VAL A 458 3.65 5.05 14.96
CA VAL A 458 3.72 4.19 16.14
C VAL A 458 2.43 4.41 16.91
N SER A 459 1.64 3.34 17.09
CA SER A 459 0.51 3.43 18.02
C SER A 459 1.09 3.66 19.40
N PRO A 460 0.54 4.59 20.20
CA PRO A 460 1.05 4.85 21.53
C PRO A 460 1.28 3.53 22.29
N HIS A 461 0.34 2.58 22.33
CA HIS A 461 0.49 1.37 23.16
C HIS A 461 -0.36 0.17 22.71
N ALA A 462 0.01 -0.53 21.63
CA ALA A 462 -0.63 -1.81 21.28
C ALA A 462 -0.16 -2.95 22.22
N ILE A 463 -1.04 -3.43 23.10
CA ILE A 463 -0.70 -4.48 24.08
C ILE A 463 -0.78 -5.86 23.42
N HIS A 464 0.28 -6.67 23.54
CA HIS A 464 0.24 -8.11 23.23
C HIS A 464 0.55 -8.91 24.50
N ARG A 465 -0.39 -9.77 24.92
CA ARG A 465 -0.23 -10.70 26.06
C ARG A 465 0.45 -10.09 27.29
N THR A 466 -0.20 -9.06 27.87
CA THR A 466 0.16 -8.39 29.14
C THR A 466 1.57 -7.76 29.23
N LYS A 467 2.34 -7.69 28.14
CA LYS A 467 3.60 -6.91 28.06
C LYS A 467 3.44 -5.73 27.12
N ARG A 468 3.72 -4.53 27.63
CA ARG A 468 3.77 -3.27 26.88
C ARG A 468 4.83 -3.40 25.78
N ARG A 469 4.41 -3.42 24.51
CA ARG A 469 5.31 -3.29 23.35
C ARG A 469 4.76 -2.17 22.49
N GLU A 470 5.57 -1.14 22.26
CA GLU A 470 5.27 -0.15 21.21
C GLU A 470 5.38 -0.88 19.86
N PHE A 471 4.26 -1.02 19.15
CA PHE A 471 4.28 -1.53 17.79
C PHE A 471 4.35 -0.35 16.83
N SER A 472 5.51 -0.19 16.20
CA SER A 472 5.62 0.57 14.95
C SER A 472 4.89 -0.16 13.82
N GLY A 473 4.57 0.56 12.75
CA GLY A 473 4.08 -0.05 11.51
C GLY A 473 4.89 -1.28 11.07
N PRO A 474 6.23 -1.19 10.94
CA PRO A 474 7.10 -2.34 10.64
C PRO A 474 7.01 -3.49 11.66
N ALA A 475 6.94 -3.18 12.96
CA ALA A 475 6.81 -4.21 13.98
C ALA A 475 5.47 -4.96 13.85
N LEU A 476 4.38 -4.24 13.55
CA LEU A 476 3.09 -4.86 13.29
C LEU A 476 3.10 -5.65 11.97
N ALA A 477 3.73 -5.12 10.91
CA ALA A 477 3.91 -5.83 9.64
C ALA A 477 4.57 -7.21 9.84
N LYS A 478 5.59 -7.29 10.71
CA LYS A 478 6.22 -8.56 11.09
C LYS A 478 5.23 -9.56 11.70
N VAL A 479 4.33 -9.08 12.56
CA VAL A 479 3.25 -9.91 13.15
C VAL A 479 2.31 -10.42 12.06
N TYR A 480 1.91 -9.57 11.11
CA TYR A 480 1.06 -9.96 9.98
C TYR A 480 1.75 -10.96 9.05
N TYR A 481 3.02 -10.75 8.70
CA TYR A 481 3.77 -11.70 7.89
C TYR A 481 3.90 -13.06 8.58
N THR A 482 4.17 -13.06 9.88
CA THR A 482 4.26 -14.28 10.68
C THR A 482 2.92 -15.01 10.74
N ALA A 483 1.81 -14.30 10.94
CA ALA A 483 0.47 -14.88 10.92
C ALA A 483 0.13 -15.49 9.55
N GLY A 484 0.48 -14.80 8.46
CA GLY A 484 0.33 -15.34 7.10
C GLY A 484 1.15 -16.62 6.88
N LEU A 485 2.39 -16.68 7.37
CA LEU A 485 3.26 -17.86 7.27
C LEU A 485 2.83 -19.01 8.18
N GLN A 486 2.08 -18.74 9.25
CA GLN A 486 1.44 -19.80 10.03
C GLN A 486 0.32 -20.49 9.25
N MET A 487 -0.36 -19.76 8.35
CA MET A 487 -1.37 -20.34 7.46
C MET A 487 -0.73 -21.07 6.27
N ASP A 488 0.28 -20.46 5.66
CA ASP A 488 1.04 -21.05 4.56
C ASP A 488 2.55 -20.83 4.76
N PRO A 489 3.25 -21.83 5.36
CA PRO A 489 4.70 -21.75 5.58
C PRO A 489 5.54 -21.70 4.29
N SER A 490 4.92 -21.95 3.14
CA SER A 490 5.54 -22.05 1.82
C SER A 490 5.21 -20.86 0.92
N HIS A 491 4.68 -19.75 1.46
CA HIS A 491 4.30 -18.57 0.68
C HIS A 491 5.50 -17.67 0.34
N PRO A 492 5.98 -17.59 -0.92
CA PRO A 492 7.25 -16.91 -1.25
C PRO A 492 7.25 -15.41 -0.95
N HIS A 493 6.17 -14.70 -1.25
CA HIS A 493 6.09 -13.24 -1.01
C HIS A 493 6.18 -12.87 0.48
N LEU A 494 5.60 -13.71 1.34
CA LEU A 494 5.62 -13.48 2.79
C LEU A 494 7.03 -13.71 3.35
N LEU A 495 7.70 -14.77 2.89
CA LEU A 495 9.10 -15.06 3.23
C LEU A 495 10.01 -13.91 2.81
N THR A 496 9.88 -13.42 1.58
CA THR A 496 10.69 -12.30 1.08
C THR A 496 10.43 -11.01 1.87
N ASN A 497 9.17 -10.65 2.12
CA ASN A 497 8.87 -9.41 2.84
C ASN A 497 9.27 -9.47 4.33
N LEU A 498 9.13 -10.63 4.97
CA LEU A 498 9.67 -10.85 6.32
C LEU A 498 11.21 -10.77 6.32
N GLY A 499 11.86 -11.34 5.30
CA GLY A 499 13.30 -11.24 5.09
C GLY A 499 13.77 -9.79 4.98
N SER A 500 13.03 -8.93 4.27
CA SER A 500 13.32 -7.50 4.17
C SER A 500 13.31 -6.81 5.53
N LEU A 501 12.30 -7.08 6.37
CA LEU A 501 12.26 -6.53 7.73
C LEU A 501 13.44 -7.01 8.59
N HIS A 502 13.82 -8.30 8.48
CA HIS A 502 15.00 -8.80 9.18
C HIS A 502 16.29 -8.14 8.69
N LYS A 503 16.41 -7.87 7.39
CA LYS A 503 17.53 -7.14 6.81
C LYS A 503 17.61 -5.71 7.37
N ASP A 504 16.48 -5.02 7.43
CA ASP A 504 16.37 -3.65 7.96
C ASP A 504 16.68 -3.58 9.46
N GLU A 505 16.36 -4.64 10.22
CA GLU A 505 16.76 -4.82 11.63
C GLU A 505 18.25 -5.18 11.81
N GLY A 506 19.00 -5.39 10.72
CA GLY A 506 20.40 -5.83 10.76
C GLY A 506 20.60 -7.34 10.92
N ASN A 507 19.52 -8.13 11.00
CA ASN A 507 19.51 -9.58 11.12
C ASN A 507 19.73 -10.26 9.74
N LEU A 508 20.87 -9.97 9.12
CA LEU A 508 21.15 -10.33 7.73
C LEU A 508 21.16 -11.84 7.45
N GLU A 509 21.65 -12.64 8.41
CA GLU A 509 21.68 -14.10 8.28
C GLU A 509 20.26 -14.70 8.20
N GLU A 510 19.35 -14.21 9.02
CA GLU A 510 17.95 -14.64 9.02
C GLU A 510 17.23 -14.19 7.74
N ALA A 511 17.51 -12.98 7.27
CA ALA A 511 17.01 -12.49 5.99
C ALA A 511 17.44 -13.41 4.84
N MET A 512 18.72 -13.79 4.77
CA MET A 512 19.24 -14.69 3.75
C MET A 512 18.60 -16.09 3.80
N LYS A 513 18.32 -16.63 4.99
CA LYS A 513 17.59 -17.91 5.15
C LYS A 513 16.19 -17.83 4.56
N LEU A 514 15.46 -16.74 4.85
CA LEU A 514 14.11 -16.52 4.34
C LEU A 514 14.11 -16.31 2.82
N TYR A 515 15.03 -15.51 2.27
CA TYR A 515 15.17 -15.34 0.82
C TYR A 515 15.54 -16.65 0.13
N SER A 516 16.47 -17.42 0.69
CA SER A 516 16.86 -18.73 0.15
C SER A 516 15.67 -19.68 0.10
N LYS A 517 14.84 -19.71 1.15
CA LYS A 517 13.60 -20.51 1.16
C LYS A 517 12.62 -20.03 0.09
N ALA A 518 12.43 -18.72 -0.06
CA ALA A 518 11.55 -18.15 -1.09
C ALA A 518 12.02 -18.50 -2.51
N ILE A 519 13.33 -18.43 -2.78
CA ILE A 519 13.95 -18.79 -4.08
C ILE A 519 13.86 -20.30 -4.32
N TYR A 520 13.99 -21.13 -3.29
CA TYR A 520 13.82 -22.59 -3.42
C TYR A 520 12.38 -22.95 -3.83
N LEU A 521 11.39 -22.29 -3.22
CA LEU A 521 9.97 -22.51 -3.52
C LEU A 521 9.56 -21.91 -4.87
N LYS A 522 10.16 -20.78 -5.25
CA LYS A 522 9.90 -20.07 -6.50
C LYS A 522 11.23 -19.59 -7.13
N PRO A 523 11.89 -20.42 -7.97
CA PRO A 523 13.21 -20.11 -8.55
C PRO A 523 13.24 -18.92 -9.51
N ASP A 524 12.09 -18.57 -10.09
CA ASP A 524 11.85 -17.44 -10.99
C ASP A 524 11.35 -16.18 -10.26
N PHE A 525 11.52 -16.10 -8.92
CA PHE A 525 11.11 -14.94 -8.14
C PHE A 525 12.16 -13.83 -8.15
N ASP A 526 12.10 -12.99 -9.19
CA ASP A 526 12.97 -11.82 -9.42
C ASP A 526 13.20 -10.94 -8.18
N ILE A 527 12.15 -10.53 -7.45
CA ILE A 527 12.27 -9.70 -6.24
C ILE A 527 13.06 -10.41 -5.13
N ALA A 528 12.85 -11.72 -4.93
CA ALA A 528 13.61 -12.48 -3.94
C ALA A 528 15.09 -12.61 -4.34
N LEU A 529 15.38 -12.77 -5.64
CA LEU A 529 16.74 -12.80 -6.17
C LEU A 529 17.44 -11.46 -5.94
N VAL A 530 16.78 -10.33 -6.22
CA VAL A 530 17.35 -8.99 -5.95
C VAL A 530 17.62 -8.79 -4.45
N ASN A 531 16.69 -9.17 -3.59
CA ASN A 531 16.85 -9.02 -2.14
C ASN A 531 17.96 -9.92 -1.59
N MET A 532 18.11 -11.14 -2.12
CA MET A 532 19.24 -12.02 -1.83
C MET A 532 20.56 -11.40 -2.32
N GLY A 533 20.61 -10.89 -3.55
CA GLY A 533 21.79 -10.20 -4.09
C GLY A 533 22.20 -9.00 -3.25
N ASN A 534 21.24 -8.19 -2.81
CA ASN A 534 21.47 -7.08 -1.88
C ASN A 534 22.05 -7.57 -0.55
N ALA A 535 21.46 -8.61 0.05
CA ALA A 535 21.93 -9.15 1.33
C ALA A 535 23.34 -9.74 1.21
N VAL A 536 23.63 -10.50 0.16
CA VAL A 536 24.96 -11.08 -0.13
C VAL A 536 25.99 -9.96 -0.35
N LYS A 537 25.65 -8.94 -1.13
CA LYS A 537 26.51 -7.76 -1.31
C LYS A 537 26.80 -7.05 0.01
N ASP A 538 25.80 -6.94 0.89
CA ASP A 538 25.95 -6.32 2.21
C ASP A 538 26.89 -7.11 3.15
N THR A 539 27.15 -8.40 2.88
CA THR A 539 28.20 -9.20 3.56
C THR A 539 29.61 -8.99 2.98
N GLY A 540 29.77 -8.15 1.95
CA GLY A 540 31.04 -7.95 1.24
C GLY A 540 31.29 -8.92 0.08
N ARG A 541 30.34 -9.82 -0.19
CA ARG A 541 30.45 -10.85 -1.24
C ARG A 541 29.89 -10.38 -2.58
N SER A 542 30.43 -9.28 -3.12
CA SER A 542 29.93 -8.68 -4.37
C SER A 542 29.99 -9.61 -5.59
N TRP A 543 30.97 -10.53 -5.64
CA TRP A 543 31.08 -11.52 -6.70
C TRP A 543 29.91 -12.51 -6.70
N ASP A 544 29.50 -12.99 -5.52
CA ASP A 544 28.39 -13.94 -5.39
C ASP A 544 27.03 -13.28 -5.63
N ALA A 545 26.89 -12.00 -5.27
CA ALA A 545 25.69 -11.22 -5.53
C ALA A 545 25.38 -11.09 -7.03
N LEU A 546 26.42 -11.11 -7.88
CA LEU A 546 26.32 -10.95 -9.32
C LEU A 546 25.42 -12.00 -9.99
N GLU A 547 25.49 -13.24 -9.52
CA GLU A 547 24.69 -14.35 -10.04
C GLU A 547 23.19 -14.10 -9.81
N TYR A 548 22.82 -13.63 -8.62
CA TYR A 548 21.44 -13.32 -8.30
C TYR A 548 20.91 -12.14 -9.11
N TYR A 549 21.70 -11.07 -9.26
CA TYR A 549 21.28 -9.93 -10.07
C TYR A 549 21.16 -10.27 -11.55
N ARG A 550 22.09 -11.07 -12.12
CA ARG A 550 21.99 -11.52 -13.52
C ARG A 550 20.72 -12.30 -13.76
N ARG A 551 20.43 -13.31 -12.92
CA ARG A 551 19.19 -14.09 -13.00
C ARG A 551 17.95 -13.21 -12.88
N ALA A 552 17.94 -12.22 -11.97
CA ALA A 552 16.83 -11.29 -11.84
C ALA A 552 16.62 -10.43 -13.09
N VAL A 553 17.71 -9.93 -13.70
CA VAL A 553 17.64 -9.14 -14.95
C VAL A 553 17.24 -10.00 -16.15
N GLU A 554 17.64 -11.27 -16.20
CA GLU A 554 17.21 -12.21 -17.24
C GLU A 554 15.71 -12.51 -17.16
N LEU A 555 15.17 -12.64 -15.96
CA LEU A 555 13.73 -12.85 -15.73
C LEU A 555 12.91 -11.58 -15.97
N ASN A 556 13.39 -10.45 -15.48
CA ASN A 556 12.73 -9.16 -15.57
C ASN A 556 13.74 -8.05 -15.91
N PRO A 557 13.96 -7.79 -17.21
CA PRO A 557 14.94 -6.80 -17.64
C PRO A 557 14.63 -5.38 -17.16
N ASP A 558 13.36 -5.07 -16.88
CA ASP A 558 12.90 -3.72 -16.54
C ASP A 558 12.79 -3.49 -15.03
N LEU A 559 13.22 -4.45 -14.20
CA LEU A 559 13.28 -4.33 -12.75
C LEU A 559 14.43 -3.38 -12.33
N PRO A 560 14.14 -2.15 -11.85
CA PRO A 560 15.16 -1.13 -11.59
C PRO A 560 16.27 -1.56 -10.63
N GLU A 561 15.88 -2.19 -9.53
CA GLU A 561 16.79 -2.63 -8.48
C GLU A 561 17.71 -3.76 -8.96
N ALA A 562 17.24 -4.62 -9.86
CA ALA A 562 18.04 -5.68 -10.46
C ALA A 562 19.11 -5.11 -11.39
N VAL A 563 18.73 -4.22 -12.31
CA VAL A 563 19.67 -3.57 -13.25
C VAL A 563 20.70 -2.73 -12.50
N CYS A 564 20.26 -1.91 -11.55
CA CYS A 564 21.18 -1.10 -10.75
C CYS A 564 22.11 -1.98 -9.89
N GLY A 565 21.56 -3.03 -9.27
CA GLY A 565 22.33 -4.00 -8.49
C GLY A 565 23.38 -4.73 -9.33
N LEU A 566 23.02 -5.14 -10.55
CA LEU A 566 23.90 -5.76 -11.53
C LEU A 566 25.05 -4.84 -11.91
N VAL A 567 24.74 -3.62 -12.39
CA VAL A 567 25.75 -2.65 -12.84
C VAL A 567 26.74 -2.32 -11.72
N ASN A 568 26.24 -2.07 -10.50
CA ASN A 568 27.10 -1.75 -9.36
C ASN A 568 27.99 -2.94 -8.94
N SER A 569 27.45 -4.17 -8.98
CA SER A 569 28.21 -5.38 -8.66
C SER A 569 29.27 -5.67 -9.72
N MET A 570 28.93 -5.51 -11.00
CA MET A 570 29.87 -5.63 -12.11
C MET A 570 31.03 -4.63 -11.98
N ALA A 571 30.72 -3.35 -11.70
CA ALA A 571 31.74 -2.33 -11.45
C ALA A 571 32.65 -2.70 -10.26
N SER A 572 32.07 -3.24 -9.18
CA SER A 572 32.82 -3.63 -7.97
C SER A 572 33.81 -4.78 -8.22
N VAL A 573 33.56 -5.63 -9.22
CA VAL A 573 34.44 -6.74 -9.60
C VAL A 573 35.23 -6.48 -10.88
N CYS A 574 35.27 -5.22 -11.33
CA CYS A 574 35.94 -4.80 -12.57
C CYS A 574 35.47 -5.56 -13.82
N ASP A 575 34.20 -5.98 -13.86
CA ASP A 575 33.57 -6.57 -15.04
C ASP A 575 32.97 -5.47 -15.91
N TRP A 576 33.71 -5.07 -16.94
CA TRP A 576 33.35 -3.95 -17.81
C TRP A 576 32.49 -4.33 -19.02
N ARG A 577 32.11 -5.61 -19.14
CA ARG A 577 31.28 -6.10 -20.24
C ARG A 577 29.93 -5.39 -20.26
N TRP A 578 29.44 -5.05 -21.44
CA TRP A 578 28.13 -4.41 -21.64
C TRP A 578 27.94 -3.09 -20.86
N ARG A 579 29.02 -2.38 -20.51
CA ARG A 579 29.01 -1.08 -19.81
C ARG A 579 28.62 0.10 -20.72
N ASP A 580 28.10 -0.13 -21.91
CA ASP A 580 27.74 0.96 -22.81
C ASP A 580 26.72 1.91 -22.14
N SER A 581 27.12 3.17 -21.99
CA SER A 581 26.35 4.26 -21.39
C SER A 581 25.50 4.99 -22.43
N GLY A 582 25.66 4.68 -23.73
CA GLY A 582 25.08 5.43 -24.83
C GLY A 582 25.74 6.78 -25.07
N LEU A 583 26.82 7.08 -24.33
CA LEU A 583 27.70 8.22 -24.55
C LEU A 583 28.84 7.78 -25.47
N ASN A 584 29.53 8.75 -26.07
CA ASN A 584 30.66 8.54 -26.99
C ASN A 584 31.90 7.96 -26.27
N GLU A 585 31.77 6.76 -25.71
CA GLU A 585 32.73 6.06 -24.86
C GLU A 585 33.06 4.67 -25.41
N PHE A 586 34.19 4.10 -24.98
CA PHE A 586 34.52 2.71 -25.27
C PHE A 586 33.64 1.77 -24.45
N SER A 587 33.19 0.68 -25.08
CA SER A 587 32.48 -0.41 -24.39
C SER A 587 33.24 -1.73 -24.53
N VAL A 588 32.79 -2.78 -23.83
CA VAL A 588 33.41 -4.11 -23.88
C VAL A 588 32.34 -5.14 -24.19
N ASP A 589 32.55 -5.99 -25.19
CA ASP A 589 31.60 -7.05 -25.58
C ASP A 589 31.64 -8.26 -24.62
N ALA A 590 30.84 -9.30 -24.89
CA ALA A 590 30.84 -10.51 -24.05
C ALA A 590 32.18 -11.26 -24.06
N GLU A 591 32.88 -11.19 -25.19
CA GLU A 591 34.17 -11.82 -25.47
C GLU A 591 35.37 -11.01 -24.93
N ARG A 592 35.12 -9.85 -24.30
CA ARG A 592 36.10 -8.93 -23.70
C ARG A 592 36.93 -8.12 -24.70
N HIS A 593 36.42 -7.91 -25.91
CA HIS A 593 37.03 -6.96 -26.84
C HIS A 593 36.53 -5.55 -26.55
N ALA A 594 37.46 -4.59 -26.64
CA ALA A 594 37.11 -3.18 -26.60
C ALA A 594 36.41 -2.78 -27.89
N LEU A 595 35.21 -2.25 -27.77
CA LEU A 595 34.41 -1.70 -28.84
C LEU A 595 34.58 -0.17 -28.85
N PRO A 596 35.03 0.42 -29.98
CA PRO A 596 35.08 1.87 -30.11
C PRO A 596 33.67 2.49 -30.10
N PRO A 597 33.56 3.77 -29.73
CA PRO A 597 32.28 4.47 -29.78
C PRO A 597 31.73 4.56 -31.21
N ASN A 598 30.39 4.59 -31.35
CA ASN A 598 29.64 4.79 -32.60
C ASN A 598 29.76 3.69 -33.68
N LEU A 599 29.87 2.41 -33.32
CA LEU A 599 29.82 1.31 -34.28
C LEU A 599 28.44 1.21 -34.97
N PRO A 600 28.33 1.37 -36.32
CA PRO A 600 27.05 1.49 -37.02
C PRO A 600 26.11 0.26 -36.99
N ASN A 601 26.55 -0.88 -36.44
CA ASN A 601 25.81 -2.15 -36.45
C ASN A 601 25.69 -2.84 -35.08
N TYR A 602 26.10 -2.19 -33.98
CA TYR A 602 25.97 -2.73 -32.61
C TYR A 602 24.67 -2.28 -31.91
N SER A 603 23.63 -2.01 -32.69
CA SER A 603 22.37 -1.41 -32.28
C SER A 603 21.36 -2.35 -31.58
N HIS A 604 21.71 -3.61 -31.30
CA HIS A 604 20.74 -4.61 -30.79
C HIS A 604 20.86 -5.00 -29.32
N ARG A 605 21.87 -4.52 -28.56
CA ARG A 605 21.90 -4.69 -27.09
C ARG A 605 22.34 -3.39 -26.42
N GLN A 606 21.37 -2.60 -25.98
CA GLN A 606 21.65 -1.46 -25.09
C GLN A 606 22.45 -1.96 -23.88
N GLY A 607 23.55 -1.28 -23.55
CA GLY A 607 24.35 -1.60 -22.37
C GLY A 607 23.57 -1.41 -21.08
N TYR A 608 23.97 -2.13 -20.03
CA TYR A 608 23.29 -2.07 -18.73
C TYR A 608 23.39 -0.68 -18.08
N VAL A 609 24.45 0.08 -18.37
CA VAL A 609 24.61 1.45 -17.86
C VAL A 609 23.60 2.39 -18.50
N LYS A 610 23.45 2.38 -19.83
CA LYS A 610 22.42 3.17 -20.52
C LYS A 610 21.03 2.85 -19.97
N LYS A 611 20.72 1.55 -19.83
CA LYS A 611 19.44 1.10 -19.27
C LYS A 611 19.20 1.62 -17.84
N MET A 612 20.22 1.56 -16.98
CA MET A 612 20.16 2.09 -15.62
C MET A 612 19.92 3.61 -15.60
N ILE A 613 20.54 4.37 -16.51
CA ILE A 613 20.32 5.82 -16.65
C ILE A 613 18.86 6.10 -17.05
N ASP A 614 18.34 5.40 -18.06
CA ASP A 614 16.96 5.57 -18.55
C ASP A 614 15.93 5.23 -17.47
N ILE A 615 16.17 4.16 -16.72
CA ILE A 615 15.36 3.80 -15.55
C ILE A 615 15.40 4.90 -14.49
N CYS A 616 16.58 5.42 -14.17
CA CYS A 616 16.73 6.49 -13.17
C CYS A 616 16.01 7.77 -13.60
N GLU A 617 16.10 8.16 -14.87
CA GLU A 617 15.37 9.31 -15.42
C GLU A 617 13.86 9.14 -15.29
N ASN A 618 13.34 7.98 -15.66
CA ASN A 618 11.92 7.66 -15.52
C ASN A 618 11.47 7.72 -14.04
N GLN A 619 12.25 7.16 -13.11
CA GLN A 619 11.96 7.22 -11.67
C GLN A 619 11.93 8.67 -11.15
N LEU A 620 12.82 9.53 -11.61
CA LEU A 620 12.81 10.95 -11.25
C LEU A 620 11.58 11.69 -11.81
N GLN A 621 11.10 11.34 -13.00
CA GLN A 621 9.89 11.92 -13.59
C GLN A 621 8.60 11.49 -12.85
N ILE A 622 8.48 10.21 -12.50
CA ILE A 622 7.31 9.67 -11.77
C ILE A 622 7.06 10.45 -10.48
N ALA A 623 8.12 10.90 -9.81
CA ALA A 623 8.01 11.62 -8.55
C ALA A 623 7.25 12.96 -8.66
N TYR A 624 7.07 13.55 -9.85
CA TYR A 624 6.25 14.76 -10.06
C TYR A 624 4.74 14.49 -10.04
N SER A 625 4.33 13.22 -10.19
CA SER A 625 2.94 12.79 -10.07
C SER A 625 2.51 12.47 -8.64
N GLN A 626 3.47 12.44 -7.69
CA GLN A 626 3.21 12.06 -6.30
C GLN A 626 2.90 13.27 -5.42
N ASN A 627 2.05 13.05 -4.41
CA ASN A 627 1.68 14.06 -3.40
C ASN A 627 1.18 15.39 -4.02
N THR A 628 0.53 15.31 -5.18
CA THR A 628 -0.16 16.45 -5.79
C THR A 628 -1.32 16.88 -4.90
N HIS A 629 -1.60 18.18 -4.86
CA HIS A 629 -2.66 18.78 -4.03
C HIS A 629 -2.46 18.67 -2.51
N ALA A 630 -1.34 18.13 -2.03
CA ALA A 630 -1.05 18.01 -0.61
C ALA A 630 -1.06 19.37 0.11
N ILE A 631 -0.60 20.43 -0.55
CA ILE A 631 -0.54 21.77 0.03
C ILE A 631 -1.94 22.39 0.13
N SER A 632 -2.71 22.31 -0.96
CA SER A 632 -4.07 22.86 -1.02
C SER A 632 -5.06 22.10 -0.14
N ALA A 633 -4.84 20.81 0.07
CA ALA A 633 -5.68 20.01 0.95
C ALA A 633 -5.37 20.20 2.44
N ALA A 634 -4.17 20.67 2.78
CA ALA A 634 -3.75 20.88 4.16
C ALA A 634 -4.23 22.22 4.74
N LYS A 635 -4.08 23.30 3.96
CA LYS A 635 -4.37 24.68 4.39
C LYS A 635 -4.76 25.53 3.19
N THR A 636 -5.45 26.63 3.41
CA THR A 636 -5.63 27.69 2.42
C THR A 636 -4.33 28.49 2.23
N LEU A 637 -4.26 29.26 1.15
CA LEU A 637 -3.11 30.13 0.90
C LEU A 637 -2.87 31.11 2.06
N ASP A 638 -3.93 31.72 2.57
CA ASP A 638 -3.86 32.68 3.67
C ASP A 638 -3.35 32.03 4.97
N GLU A 639 -3.80 30.82 5.29
CA GLU A 639 -3.31 30.06 6.46
C GLU A 639 -1.81 29.71 6.38
N TRP A 640 -1.26 29.46 5.18
CA TRP A 640 0.18 29.30 5.00
C TRP A 640 0.93 30.61 5.23
N LEU A 641 0.39 31.73 4.75
CA LEU A 641 0.98 33.05 4.96
C LEU A 641 0.92 33.48 6.43
N GLU A 642 -0.16 33.16 7.15
CA GLU A 642 -0.26 33.33 8.60
C GLU A 642 0.76 32.48 9.36
N SER A 643 0.94 31.22 8.95
CA SER A 643 1.96 30.33 9.51
C SER A 643 3.37 30.94 9.36
N LEU A 644 3.64 31.61 8.23
CA LEU A 644 4.90 32.34 8.02
C LEU A 644 5.03 33.56 8.93
N GLN A 645 3.98 34.33 9.14
CA GLN A 645 3.99 35.45 10.10
C GLN A 645 4.35 34.96 11.51
N LEU A 646 3.79 33.82 11.91
CA LEU A 646 4.12 33.16 13.18
C LEU A 646 5.57 32.67 13.23
N VAL A 647 6.20 32.33 12.11
CA VAL A 647 7.63 31.96 12.02
C VAL A 647 8.54 33.18 12.07
N PHE A 648 8.17 34.27 11.40
CA PHE A 648 8.92 35.53 11.45
C PHE A 648 8.74 36.28 12.77
N GLY A 649 7.61 36.06 13.47
CA GLY A 649 7.26 36.75 14.71
C GLY A 649 6.85 38.21 14.48
N ARG A 650 6.44 38.51 13.24
CA ARG A 650 5.98 39.82 12.78
C ARG A 650 5.14 39.65 11.50
N PRO A 651 4.30 40.63 11.15
CA PRO A 651 3.67 40.67 9.84
C PRO A 651 4.70 40.60 8.70
N LEU A 652 4.30 39.96 7.59
CA LEU A 652 5.11 39.91 6.37
C LEU A 652 5.19 41.29 5.73
N ARG A 653 6.38 41.68 5.27
CA ARG A 653 6.55 42.86 4.43
C ARG A 653 5.90 42.59 3.06
N LYS A 654 5.47 43.63 2.35
CA LYS A 654 4.78 43.49 1.06
C LYS A 654 5.53 42.57 0.08
N GLN A 655 6.84 42.74 -0.07
CA GLN A 655 7.66 41.88 -0.94
C GLN A 655 7.73 40.42 -0.47
N GLU A 656 7.77 40.18 0.85
CA GLU A 656 7.74 38.82 1.42
C GLU A 656 6.38 38.18 1.15
N LEU A 657 5.29 38.93 1.35
CA LEU A 657 3.93 38.49 1.05
C LEU A 657 3.77 38.13 -0.43
N ASP A 658 4.13 39.05 -1.33
CA ASP A 658 4.02 38.85 -2.79
C ASP A 658 4.85 37.64 -3.27
N HIS A 659 6.01 37.42 -2.66
CA HIS A 659 6.89 36.29 -2.98
C HIS A 659 6.28 34.96 -2.52
N TRP A 660 5.88 34.86 -1.25
CA TRP A 660 5.30 33.63 -0.70
C TRP A 660 3.92 33.31 -1.29
N ALA A 661 3.11 34.34 -1.55
CA ALA A 661 1.84 34.18 -2.23
C ALA A 661 2.03 33.61 -3.64
N ARG A 662 3.11 33.99 -4.35
CA ARG A 662 3.45 33.42 -5.66
C ARG A 662 3.91 31.97 -5.55
N LEU A 663 4.78 31.66 -4.59
CA LEU A 663 5.32 30.30 -4.41
C LEU A 663 4.25 29.30 -3.95
N PHE A 664 3.38 29.66 -3.01
CA PHE A 664 2.29 28.80 -2.59
C PHE A 664 1.12 28.84 -3.58
N GLY A 665 0.84 30.00 -4.17
CA GLY A 665 -0.29 30.19 -5.09
C GLY A 665 -0.27 29.29 -6.32
N GLN A 666 0.92 28.85 -6.78
CA GLN A 666 1.04 27.92 -7.90
C GLN A 666 0.36 26.56 -7.64
N PHE A 667 0.11 26.19 -6.38
CA PHE A 667 -0.52 24.92 -6.00
C PHE A 667 -2.05 24.99 -5.88
N TYR A 668 -2.65 26.18 -5.92
CA TYR A 668 -4.10 26.38 -5.77
C TYR A 668 -4.87 26.50 -7.11
N GLY A 669 -4.26 26.06 -8.22
CA GLY A 669 -4.85 26.09 -9.57
C GLY A 669 -4.88 24.74 -10.30
N PRO A 670 -5.61 24.65 -11.44
CA PRO A 670 -5.78 23.44 -12.25
C PRO A 670 -4.53 23.13 -13.10
N MET A 671 -3.36 23.09 -12.48
CA MET A 671 -2.07 22.91 -13.14
C MET A 671 -1.67 21.43 -13.17
N ASN A 672 -1.19 20.93 -14.31
CA ASN A 672 -0.55 19.62 -14.39
C ASN A 672 0.89 19.71 -13.84
N ARG A 673 1.13 19.09 -12.68
CA ARG A 673 2.43 19.11 -11.98
C ARG A 673 3.51 18.33 -12.76
N THR A 674 3.13 17.24 -13.41
CA THR A 674 4.03 16.37 -14.17
C THR A 674 4.57 17.09 -15.41
N GLU A 675 3.70 17.71 -16.20
CA GLU A 675 4.10 18.46 -17.41
C GLU A 675 5.03 19.63 -17.09
N ARG A 676 4.83 20.29 -15.94
CA ARG A 676 5.69 21.39 -15.49
C ARG A 676 6.89 20.95 -14.66
N GLN A 677 7.00 19.64 -14.36
CA GLN A 677 8.04 19.06 -13.52
C GLN A 677 8.16 19.77 -12.16
N ILE A 678 7.01 20.00 -11.51
CA ILE A 678 6.91 20.65 -10.20
C ILE A 678 6.71 19.59 -9.12
N ASN A 679 7.66 19.51 -8.19
CA ASN A 679 7.60 18.58 -7.07
C ASN A 679 6.90 19.23 -5.85
N GLU A 680 5.57 19.15 -5.79
CA GLU A 680 4.76 19.75 -4.71
C GLU A 680 5.12 19.17 -3.32
N GLY A 681 5.23 17.84 -3.21
CA GLY A 681 5.64 17.19 -1.96
C GLY A 681 7.06 17.57 -1.53
N GLY A 682 8.00 17.68 -2.47
CA GLY A 682 9.35 18.14 -2.19
C GLY A 682 9.38 19.60 -1.72
N PHE A 683 8.58 20.48 -2.32
CA PHE A 683 8.49 21.88 -1.93
C PHE A 683 8.10 22.03 -0.45
N ILE A 684 7.05 21.34 0.01
CA ILE A 684 6.59 21.48 1.41
C ILE A 684 7.59 20.90 2.41
N ILE A 685 8.26 19.79 2.09
CA ILE A 685 9.32 19.22 2.95
C ILE A 685 10.50 20.20 3.04
N ARG A 686 10.98 20.72 1.91
CA ARG A 686 12.06 21.73 1.88
C ARG A 686 11.68 22.99 2.65
N PHE A 687 10.44 23.43 2.52
CA PHE A 687 9.92 24.59 3.25
C PHE A 687 10.01 24.39 4.77
N ILE A 688 9.65 23.19 5.27
CA ILE A 688 9.78 22.87 6.69
C ILE A 688 11.26 22.85 7.10
N ASP A 689 12.12 22.15 6.36
CA ASP A 689 13.56 22.13 6.61
C ASP A 689 14.17 23.54 6.67
N TRP A 690 13.72 24.42 5.79
CA TRP A 690 14.14 25.82 5.71
C TRP A 690 13.63 26.68 6.90
N ILE A 691 12.45 26.40 7.45
CA ILE A 691 11.88 27.11 8.60
C ILE A 691 12.59 26.76 9.91
N GLN A 692 12.96 25.49 10.10
CA GLN A 692 13.53 25.00 11.35
C GLN A 692 14.71 25.84 11.90
N PRO A 693 15.78 26.13 11.12
CA PRO A 693 16.88 26.98 11.60
C PRO A 693 16.45 28.39 11.99
N ARG A 694 15.45 28.95 11.31
CA ARG A 694 14.95 30.31 11.57
C ARG A 694 14.20 30.37 12.89
N LEU A 695 13.39 29.34 13.18
CA LEU A 695 12.73 29.19 14.48
C LEU A 695 13.77 28.98 15.59
N GLN A 696 14.77 28.12 15.40
CA GLN A 696 15.85 27.92 16.38
C GLN A 696 16.61 29.21 16.65
N ARG A 697 16.97 29.97 15.60
CA ARG A 697 17.63 31.28 15.74
C ARG A 697 16.75 32.27 16.50
N ARG A 698 15.45 32.32 16.20
CA ARG A 698 14.52 33.22 16.90
C ARG A 698 14.35 32.81 18.36
N TRP A 699 14.32 31.51 18.66
CA TRP A 699 14.32 30.98 20.02
C TRP A 699 15.59 31.44 20.75
N TYR A 700 16.75 31.29 20.13
CA TYR A 700 18.01 31.74 20.68
C TYR A 700 17.98 33.23 21.02
N LEU A 701 17.57 34.08 20.07
CA LEU A 701 17.49 35.53 20.28
C LEU A 701 16.46 35.92 21.36
N LYS A 702 15.37 35.16 21.49
CA LYS A 702 14.34 35.42 22.51
C LYS A 702 14.84 35.09 23.91
N VAL A 703 15.59 34.00 24.07
CA VAL A 703 16.07 33.52 25.37
C VAL A 703 17.38 34.18 25.78
N TYR A 704 18.32 34.33 24.86
CA TYR A 704 19.69 34.77 25.15
C TYR A 704 20.05 36.14 24.56
N GLY A 705 19.22 36.70 23.67
CA GLY A 705 19.57 37.93 22.96
C GLY A 705 20.71 37.73 21.96
N LYS A 706 21.43 38.81 21.63
CA LYS A 706 22.60 38.79 20.73
C LYS A 706 23.89 38.50 21.49
N VAL A 707 23.88 37.48 22.35
CA VAL A 707 25.02 37.09 23.17
C VAL A 707 25.79 35.99 22.44
N PHE A 708 27.11 36.17 22.29
CA PHE A 708 27.98 35.18 21.63
C PHE A 708 28.64 34.20 22.61
N SER A 709 28.95 34.67 23.82
CA SER A 709 29.62 33.91 24.88
C SER A 709 29.13 34.35 26.25
N ALA A 710 29.12 33.44 27.21
CA ALA A 710 28.70 33.70 28.58
C ALA A 710 29.75 33.17 29.58
N HIS A 711 29.94 33.86 30.71
CA HIS A 711 30.90 33.41 31.74
C HIS A 711 30.41 32.22 32.57
N LYS A 712 29.10 31.95 32.54
CA LYS A 712 28.45 30.86 33.28
C LYS A 712 27.24 30.38 32.49
N ASP A 713 26.85 29.13 32.73
CA ASP A 713 25.63 28.57 32.13
C ASP A 713 24.42 29.42 32.53
N THR A 714 23.73 29.97 31.53
CA THR A 714 22.51 30.75 31.72
C THR A 714 21.39 29.80 32.09
N ARG A 715 20.97 29.82 33.37
CA ARG A 715 19.86 29.02 33.92
C ARG A 715 18.46 29.51 33.47
N THR A 716 18.31 29.93 32.23
CA THR A 716 16.98 30.08 31.63
C THR A 716 16.56 28.70 31.16
N ASP A 717 15.44 28.17 31.65
CA ASP A 717 14.88 26.92 31.14
C ASP A 717 14.32 27.17 29.73
N PRO A 718 15.03 26.76 28.67
CA PRO A 718 14.59 27.06 27.32
C PRO A 718 13.30 26.29 27.02
N GLN A 719 13.06 25.14 27.68
CA GLN A 719 11.93 24.25 27.39
C GLN A 719 10.57 24.92 27.62
N SER A 720 10.51 25.93 28.48
CA SER A 720 9.29 26.74 28.73
C SER A 720 8.71 27.43 27.48
N TYR A 721 9.49 27.56 26.39
CA TYR A 721 9.05 28.20 25.15
C TYR A 721 8.58 27.25 24.05
N GLY A 722 8.47 25.94 24.31
CA GLY A 722 8.08 24.95 23.30
C GLY A 722 6.79 25.31 22.55
N ASN A 723 5.78 25.83 23.25
CA ASN A 723 4.49 26.22 22.66
C ASN A 723 4.56 27.45 21.73
N VAL A 724 5.68 28.18 21.70
CA VAL A 724 5.88 29.40 20.89
C VAL A 724 6.58 29.11 19.57
N PHE A 725 7.47 28.11 19.53
CA PHE A 725 8.33 27.81 18.37
C PHE A 725 7.92 26.49 17.71
N LEU A 726 6.64 26.42 17.34
CA LEU A 726 6.03 25.27 16.70
C LEU A 726 6.54 25.10 15.27
N ARG A 727 6.92 23.86 14.92
CA ARG A 727 7.26 23.46 13.56
C ARG A 727 5.95 23.24 12.78
N PRO A 728 5.84 23.70 11.52
CA PRO A 728 4.73 23.32 10.66
C PRO A 728 4.71 21.79 10.47
N ALA A 729 3.52 21.18 10.58
CA ALA A 729 3.35 19.75 10.35
C ALA A 729 3.26 19.46 8.85
N LEU A 730 3.75 18.28 8.44
CA LEU A 730 3.50 17.76 7.10
C LEU A 730 2.00 17.49 6.91
N PRO A 731 1.45 17.75 5.71
CA PRO A 731 0.13 17.26 5.35
C PRO A 731 0.01 15.75 5.59
N ARG A 732 -1.01 15.32 6.35
CA ARG A 732 -1.20 13.91 6.71
C ARG A 732 -1.55 13.01 5.52
N SER A 733 -1.98 13.61 4.41
CA SER A 733 -2.28 12.95 3.14
C SER A 733 -1.04 12.53 2.37
N MET A 734 0.13 13.08 2.71
CA MET A 734 1.35 12.79 1.97
C MET A 734 1.80 11.35 2.21
N THR A 735 2.21 10.75 1.10
CA THR A 735 2.93 9.49 1.06
C THR A 735 4.44 9.77 1.06
N PRO A 736 5.27 8.85 1.58
CA PRO A 736 6.69 9.10 1.63
C PRO A 736 7.30 9.22 0.21
N PRO A 737 8.09 10.27 -0.10
CA PRO A 737 8.54 10.58 -1.46
C PRO A 737 9.38 9.46 -2.10
N THR A 738 9.10 9.04 -3.32
CA THR A 738 9.94 8.03 -4.00
C THR A 738 11.39 8.46 -4.18
N VAL A 739 12.29 7.48 -4.19
CA VAL A 739 13.72 7.65 -4.42
C VAL A 739 14.14 6.78 -5.61
N PRO A 740 15.09 7.25 -6.45
CA PRO A 740 15.61 6.44 -7.54
C PRO A 740 16.46 5.29 -7.01
N SER A 741 16.54 4.21 -7.79
CA SER A 741 17.31 3.00 -7.45
C SER A 741 18.82 3.24 -7.47
N VAL A 742 19.27 4.24 -8.22
CA VAL A 742 20.65 4.73 -8.18
C VAL A 742 20.85 5.50 -6.88
N LEU A 743 21.65 4.93 -5.98
CA LEU A 743 21.99 5.57 -4.71
C LEU A 743 22.94 6.77 -4.93
N PRO A 744 22.87 7.81 -4.08
CA PRO A 744 23.75 8.98 -4.20
C PRO A 744 25.25 8.61 -4.24
N PHE A 745 25.66 7.63 -3.45
CA PHE A 745 27.04 7.13 -3.44
C PHE A 745 27.50 6.52 -4.77
N HIS A 746 26.60 6.03 -5.61
CA HIS A 746 26.99 5.48 -6.92
C HIS A 746 27.04 6.54 -8.02
N THR A 747 26.66 7.79 -7.74
CA THR A 747 26.56 8.81 -8.79
C THR A 747 27.89 9.19 -9.42
N PHE A 748 29.00 9.15 -8.66
CA PHE A 748 30.32 9.55 -9.15
C PHE A 748 31.05 8.46 -9.96
N ILE A 749 30.55 7.21 -9.97
CA ILE A 749 31.11 6.12 -10.80
C ILE A 749 30.39 5.95 -12.15
N HIS A 750 29.27 6.66 -12.33
CA HIS A 750 28.42 6.60 -13.51
C HIS A 750 28.42 7.94 -14.25
N PRO A 751 28.32 7.96 -15.59
CA PRO A 751 28.37 9.20 -16.35
C PRO A 751 27.00 9.90 -16.36
N LEU A 752 26.59 10.41 -15.20
CA LEU A 752 25.30 11.06 -14.99
C LEU A 752 25.40 12.59 -15.17
N PRO A 753 24.37 13.26 -15.73
CA PRO A 753 24.31 14.72 -15.76
C PRO A 753 24.30 15.34 -14.35
N ALA A 754 24.86 16.54 -14.22
CA ALA A 754 24.94 17.29 -12.95
C ALA A 754 23.56 17.42 -12.26
N ARG A 755 22.52 17.72 -13.04
CA ARG A 755 21.13 17.77 -12.57
C ARG A 755 20.67 16.43 -12.00
N MET A 756 20.98 15.32 -12.65
CA MET A 756 20.57 13.99 -12.19
C MET A 756 21.28 13.62 -10.87
N ILE A 757 22.59 13.88 -10.75
CA ILE A 757 23.36 13.68 -9.51
C ILE A 757 22.75 14.48 -8.35
N ARG A 758 22.43 15.75 -8.61
CA ARG A 758 21.78 16.64 -7.64
C ARG A 758 20.39 16.12 -7.25
N LEU A 759 19.56 15.74 -8.22
CA LEU A 759 18.21 15.23 -7.97
C LEU A 759 18.23 13.92 -7.20
N ILE A 760 19.11 12.98 -7.54
CA ILE A 760 19.26 11.71 -6.81
C ILE A 760 19.52 12.00 -5.33
N SER A 761 20.51 12.84 -5.03
CA SER A 761 20.84 13.23 -3.65
C SER A 761 19.67 13.96 -2.97
N HIS A 762 19.03 14.88 -3.69
CA HIS A 762 17.90 15.65 -3.19
C HIS A 762 16.69 14.78 -2.86
N ARG A 763 16.31 13.82 -3.71
CA ARG A 763 15.16 12.92 -3.46
C ARG A 763 15.40 12.02 -2.25
N HIS A 764 16.63 11.55 -2.05
CA HIS A 764 17.02 10.82 -0.85
C HIS A 764 16.90 11.69 0.41
N ALA A 765 17.35 12.95 0.35
CA ALA A 765 17.19 13.89 1.45
C ALA A 765 15.72 14.14 1.80
N LEU A 766 14.85 14.34 0.80
CA LEU A 766 13.41 14.53 1.00
C LEU A 766 12.77 13.32 1.69
N ARG A 767 13.13 12.10 1.28
CA ARG A 767 12.66 10.87 1.93
C ARG A 767 13.10 10.82 3.39
N ILE A 768 14.35 11.17 3.71
CA ILE A 768 14.88 11.20 5.08
C ILE A 768 14.16 12.25 5.92
N SER A 769 13.99 13.47 5.39
CA SER A 769 13.25 14.55 6.06
C SER A 769 11.80 14.14 6.34
N PHE A 770 11.11 13.56 5.35
CA PHE A 770 9.76 13.03 5.54
C PHE A 770 9.73 11.98 6.67
N THR A 771 10.61 10.98 6.61
CA THR A 771 10.68 9.91 7.61
C THR A 771 10.88 10.48 9.01
N ALA A 772 11.79 11.44 9.20
CA ALA A 772 12.05 12.08 10.49
C ALA A 772 10.86 12.92 10.97
N LEU A 773 10.29 13.76 10.10
CA LEU A 773 9.18 14.66 10.41
C LEU A 773 7.86 13.91 10.70
N SER A 774 7.71 12.68 10.22
CA SER A 774 6.56 11.82 10.48
C SER A 774 6.68 10.97 11.75
N GLN A 775 7.80 11.02 12.47
CA GLN A 775 7.99 10.22 13.70
C GLN A 775 7.16 10.78 14.86
N SER A 776 6.58 9.89 15.67
CA SER A 776 5.79 10.25 16.86
C SER A 776 6.63 10.82 18.01
N TRP A 777 7.89 10.39 18.13
CA TRP A 777 8.82 10.87 19.16
C TRP A 777 9.35 12.28 18.89
N LEU A 778 9.21 12.80 17.66
CA LEU A 778 9.70 14.14 17.32
C LEU A 778 8.73 15.19 17.90
N PRO A 779 9.20 16.12 18.76
CA PRO A 779 8.33 17.14 19.33
C PRO A 779 7.74 18.06 18.26
N ARG A 780 6.55 18.60 18.52
CA ARG A 780 5.87 19.57 17.63
C ARG A 780 6.64 20.88 17.49
N HIS A 781 7.51 21.22 18.43
CA HIS A 781 8.36 22.39 18.39
C HIS A 781 9.76 22.03 17.87
N VAL A 782 10.51 23.03 17.39
CA VAL A 782 11.93 22.82 17.06
C VAL A 782 12.73 22.53 18.34
N TYR A 783 13.88 21.84 18.23
CA TYR A 783 14.71 21.61 19.41
C TYR A 783 15.26 22.94 19.97
N PRO A 784 15.29 23.10 21.30
CA PRO A 784 15.82 24.30 21.92
C PRO A 784 17.29 24.47 21.53
N PRO A 785 17.70 25.66 21.06
CA PRO A 785 19.09 25.90 20.72
C PRO A 785 19.95 25.87 22.01
N PRO A 786 21.21 25.42 21.92
CA PRO A 786 22.15 25.54 23.02
C PRO A 786 22.32 27.00 23.43
N GLY A 787 22.64 27.23 24.70
CA GLY A 787 23.00 28.56 25.18
C GLY A 787 24.29 29.09 24.53
N PRO A 788 24.63 30.36 24.75
CA PRO A 788 25.92 30.91 24.32
C PRO A 788 27.08 30.08 24.85
N ALA A 789 28.18 30.01 24.10
CA ALA A 789 29.38 29.27 24.48
C ALA A 789 29.86 29.70 25.87
N VAL A 790 29.98 28.76 26.81
CA VAL A 790 30.43 29.06 28.17
C VAL A 790 31.94 29.26 28.15
N ASN A 791 32.40 30.44 28.59
CA ASN A 791 33.80 30.87 28.50
C ASN A 791 34.37 30.79 27.08
N GLY A 792 33.52 30.94 26.05
CA GLY A 792 33.91 30.84 24.65
C GLY A 792 34.18 29.41 24.16
N VAL A 793 33.84 28.38 24.95
CA VAL A 793 34.00 26.97 24.56
C VAL A 793 32.78 26.48 23.78
N LEU A 794 32.98 26.02 22.55
CA LEU A 794 31.97 25.43 21.70
C LEU A 794 31.97 23.90 21.79
N ASN A 795 30.81 23.33 22.09
CA ASN A 795 30.57 21.89 21.94
C ASN A 795 30.40 21.52 20.46
N ILE A 796 31.29 20.67 19.94
CA ILE A 796 31.25 20.10 18.58
C ILE A 796 30.90 18.62 18.69
N GLY A 797 29.92 18.15 17.94
CA GLY A 797 29.56 16.73 17.84
C GLY A 797 29.92 16.16 16.47
N TYR A 798 30.63 15.04 16.42
CA TYR A 798 30.87 14.26 15.20
C TYR A 798 29.97 13.02 15.22
N VAL A 799 29.29 12.72 14.12
CA VAL A 799 28.51 11.48 13.96
C VAL A 799 29.12 10.67 12.81
N SER A 800 29.52 9.43 13.09
CA SER A 800 30.21 8.59 12.11
C SER A 800 29.90 7.10 12.27
N ASN A 801 29.68 6.42 11.14
CA ASN A 801 29.60 4.96 11.04
C ASN A 801 30.97 4.28 10.87
N ASP A 802 32.06 5.04 10.87
CA ASP A 802 33.35 4.59 10.33
C ASP A 802 34.51 4.69 11.34
N VAL A 803 34.17 4.69 12.63
CA VAL A 803 35.12 4.73 13.76
C VAL A 803 35.64 3.32 14.04
N ASN A 804 36.29 2.73 13.04
CA ASN A 804 36.74 1.35 12.93
C ASN A 804 37.94 1.32 11.96
N ASP A 805 38.43 0.15 11.54
CA ASP A 805 39.40 0.03 10.45
C ASP A 805 38.75 0.41 9.11
N HIS A 806 38.69 1.71 8.88
CA HIS A 806 38.01 2.34 7.76
C HIS A 806 38.82 3.56 7.27
N PRO A 807 38.82 3.89 5.96
CA PRO A 807 39.54 5.04 5.41
C PRO A 807 39.31 6.36 6.17
N LEU A 808 38.09 6.59 6.66
CA LEU A 808 37.79 7.77 7.49
C LEU A 808 38.67 7.82 8.74
N SER A 809 38.79 6.72 9.49
CA SER A 809 39.62 6.65 10.70
C SER A 809 41.11 6.75 10.37
N HIS A 810 41.55 6.19 9.24
CA HIS A 810 42.95 6.32 8.81
C HIS A 810 43.35 7.79 8.62
N LEU A 811 42.43 8.57 8.03
CA LEU A 811 42.62 9.99 7.72
C LEU A 811 42.40 10.91 8.93
N MET A 812 41.33 10.71 9.70
CA MET A 812 40.86 11.67 10.70
C MET A 812 41.19 11.34 12.15
N GLN A 813 41.70 10.14 12.47
CA GLN A 813 41.91 9.73 13.87
C GLN A 813 42.62 10.77 14.73
N SER A 814 43.62 11.47 14.19
CA SER A 814 44.39 12.48 14.93
C SER A 814 43.70 13.85 14.97
N VAL A 815 42.83 14.17 14.00
CA VAL A 815 42.13 15.46 13.91
C VAL A 815 41.26 15.69 15.16
N PHE A 816 40.66 14.62 15.68
CA PHE A 816 39.84 14.68 16.89
C PHE A 816 40.65 15.19 18.10
N GLY A 817 41.90 14.74 18.27
CA GLY A 817 42.78 15.16 19.36
C GLY A 817 43.49 16.50 19.12
N MET A 818 43.46 17.03 17.90
CA MET A 818 44.10 18.30 17.52
C MET A 818 43.25 19.54 17.83
N HIS A 819 42.00 19.36 18.29
CA HIS A 819 41.14 20.49 18.69
C HIS A 819 41.75 21.26 19.87
N ASP A 820 41.68 22.60 19.82
CA ASP A 820 42.04 23.45 20.94
C ASP A 820 40.99 23.32 22.05
N ARG A 821 41.33 22.56 23.10
CA ARG A 821 40.46 22.28 24.25
C ARG A 821 40.05 23.52 25.06
N LYS A 822 40.69 24.67 24.83
CA LYS A 822 40.27 25.96 25.42
C LYS A 822 39.13 26.61 24.65
N ARG A 823 38.90 26.20 23.41
CA ARG A 823 37.88 26.75 22.51
C ARG A 823 36.81 25.73 22.13
N PHE A 824 37.12 24.44 22.21
CA PHE A 824 36.24 23.38 21.75
C PHE A 824 36.16 22.24 22.76
N LYS A 825 34.96 21.67 22.88
CA LYS A 825 34.72 20.40 23.55
C LYS A 825 34.15 19.43 22.53
N VAL A 826 34.84 18.32 22.30
CA VAL A 826 34.56 17.37 21.22
C VAL A 826 33.76 16.19 21.76
N TYR A 827 32.64 15.94 21.10
CA TYR A 827 31.80 14.76 21.27
C TYR A 827 31.87 13.94 19.99
N LEU A 828 31.97 12.62 20.11
CA LEU A 828 31.97 11.71 18.97
C LEU A 828 30.98 10.58 19.20
N TYR A 829 30.03 10.46 18.29
CA TYR A 829 28.97 9.47 18.26
C TYR A 829 29.28 8.46 17.16
N THR A 830 29.57 7.21 17.53
CA THR A 830 29.73 6.13 16.56
C THR A 830 28.44 5.34 16.39
N THR A 831 28.04 5.08 15.14
CA THR A 831 26.78 4.38 14.82
C THR A 831 26.99 2.93 14.40
N THR A 832 28.21 2.40 14.52
CA THR A 832 28.56 1.01 14.21
C THR A 832 29.25 0.35 15.40
N THR A 833 29.09 -0.97 15.51
CA THR A 833 29.76 -1.75 16.56
C THR A 833 31.28 -1.77 16.36
N TRP A 834 32.02 -1.98 17.44
CA TRP A 834 33.47 -2.05 17.38
C TRP A 834 33.93 -3.32 16.68
N ASP A 835 34.87 -3.19 15.76
CA ASP A 835 35.48 -4.28 15.00
C ASP A 835 36.71 -4.92 15.68
N GLY A 836 37.07 -4.48 16.89
CA GLY A 836 38.23 -4.97 17.63
C GLY A 836 39.56 -4.28 17.26
N THR A 837 39.56 -3.35 16.32
CA THR A 837 40.79 -2.69 15.84
C THR A 837 41.25 -1.57 16.76
N SER A 838 42.53 -1.18 16.66
CA SER A 838 43.15 -0.16 17.52
C SER A 838 42.70 1.28 17.23
N TYR A 839 42.02 1.52 16.11
CA TYR A 839 41.57 2.87 15.73
C TYR A 839 40.55 3.44 16.72
N ARG A 840 39.53 2.64 17.09
CA ARG A 840 38.46 3.11 17.99
C ARG A 840 38.98 3.49 19.39
N PRO A 841 39.78 2.65 20.09
CA PRO A 841 40.35 3.04 21.39
C PRO A 841 41.17 4.33 21.32
N LYS A 842 42.00 4.51 20.29
CA LYS A 842 42.77 5.75 20.11
C LYS A 842 41.86 6.96 19.96
N ILE A 843 40.90 6.90 19.02
CA ILE A 843 39.95 8.01 18.77
C ILE A 843 39.16 8.33 20.04
N SER A 844 38.73 7.30 20.78
CA SER A 844 37.99 7.49 22.03
C SER A 844 38.79 8.20 23.12
N ALA A 845 40.12 8.04 23.14
CA ALA A 845 41.01 8.70 24.09
C ALA A 845 41.31 10.17 23.71
N ASP A 846 41.16 10.51 22.43
CA ASP A 846 41.49 11.84 21.90
C ASP A 846 40.33 12.86 22.04
N VAL A 847 39.10 12.39 22.22
CA VAL A 847 37.88 13.22 22.40
C VAL A 847 37.47 13.37 23.87
N GLU A 848 36.77 14.45 24.22
CA GLU A 848 36.25 14.64 25.57
C GLU A 848 35.09 13.71 25.91
N VAL A 849 34.24 13.37 24.93
CA VAL A 849 33.11 12.46 25.11
C VAL A 849 32.97 11.53 23.91
N PHE A 850 33.17 10.24 24.14
CA PHE A 850 32.94 9.19 23.15
C PHE A 850 31.65 8.43 23.48
N VAL A 851 30.77 8.26 22.48
CA VAL A 851 29.47 7.60 22.63
C VAL A 851 29.33 6.49 21.59
N ASP A 852 29.18 5.25 22.05
CA ASP A 852 28.75 4.14 21.20
C ASP A 852 27.21 4.16 21.09
N ALA A 853 26.72 4.65 19.97
CA ALA A 853 25.32 4.77 19.63
C ALA A 853 24.86 3.69 18.63
N SER A 854 25.64 2.62 18.44
CA SER A 854 25.35 1.58 17.44
C SER A 854 24.03 0.85 17.68
N GLN A 855 23.60 0.74 18.94
CA GLN A 855 22.34 0.10 19.35
C GLN A 855 21.25 1.12 19.72
N TRP A 856 21.49 2.42 19.54
CA TRP A 856 20.56 3.46 19.98
C TRP A 856 19.52 3.78 18.89
N SER A 857 18.29 4.03 19.35
CA SER A 857 17.25 4.60 18.52
C SER A 857 17.62 6.03 18.09
N THR A 858 17.04 6.50 16.99
CA THR A 858 17.29 7.87 16.50
C THR A 858 16.89 8.90 17.55
N ALA A 859 15.76 8.68 18.23
CA ALA A 859 15.29 9.51 19.33
C ALA A 859 16.34 9.65 20.44
N ALA A 860 16.92 8.53 20.90
CA ALA A 860 17.92 8.54 21.97
C ALA A 860 19.19 9.31 21.57
N ILE A 861 19.64 9.18 20.32
CA ILE A 861 20.79 9.94 19.81
C ILE A 861 20.47 11.45 19.79
N VAL A 862 19.31 11.83 19.25
CA VAL A 862 18.85 13.21 19.14
C VAL A 862 18.69 13.86 20.52
N GLU A 863 18.09 13.15 21.47
CA GLU A 863 17.94 13.60 22.86
C GLU A 863 19.29 13.81 23.53
N HIS A 864 20.23 12.87 23.37
CA HIS A 864 21.56 13.01 23.94
C HIS A 864 22.33 14.21 23.34
N ILE A 865 22.22 14.44 22.03
CA ILE A 865 22.81 15.62 21.37
C ILE A 865 22.21 16.92 21.95
N SER A 866 20.89 16.97 22.12
CA SER A 866 20.20 18.14 22.68
C SER A 866 20.59 18.40 24.13
N GLN A 867 20.63 17.36 24.97
CA GLN A 867 21.04 17.43 26.39
C GLN A 867 22.47 17.94 26.56
N ASN A 868 23.38 17.54 25.65
CA ASN A 868 24.78 17.96 25.68
C ASN A 868 25.03 19.33 25.03
N LYS A 869 23.96 20.04 24.64
CA LYS A 869 24.02 21.42 24.11
C LYS A 869 25.06 21.52 22.98
N ILE A 870 25.01 20.59 22.02
CA ILE A 870 25.91 20.62 20.85
C ILE A 870 25.60 21.87 20.02
N HIS A 871 26.63 22.64 19.68
CA HIS A 871 26.49 23.87 18.86
C HIS A 871 26.61 23.55 17.38
N ILE A 872 27.59 22.71 17.03
CA ILE A 872 27.88 22.30 15.66
C ILE A 872 27.87 20.76 15.62
N LEU A 873 27.03 20.20 14.76
CA LEU A 873 27.00 18.75 14.51
C LEU A 873 27.55 18.46 13.11
N ILE A 874 28.51 17.55 13.04
CA ILE A 874 29.28 17.24 11.86
C ILE A 874 28.91 15.83 11.39
N ASN A 875 28.39 15.76 10.16
CA ASN A 875 28.09 14.53 9.45
C ASN A 875 29.34 14.00 8.76
N LEU A 876 29.84 12.86 9.22
CA LEU A 876 30.95 12.13 8.62
C LEU A 876 30.51 10.86 7.88
N GLY A 877 29.20 10.61 7.73
CA GLY A 877 28.67 9.41 7.08
C GLY A 877 28.10 9.67 5.68
N GLY A 878 27.41 10.80 5.49
CA GLY A 878 26.67 11.12 4.27
C GLY A 878 25.80 9.96 3.76
N TYR A 879 25.84 9.63 2.46
CA TYR A 879 25.06 8.53 1.89
C TYR A 879 25.82 7.20 1.83
N THR A 880 26.50 6.83 2.91
CA THR A 880 27.23 5.56 3.03
C THR A 880 26.50 4.54 3.90
N LYS A 881 26.97 3.30 3.90
CA LYS A 881 26.38 2.19 4.66
C LYS A 881 26.48 2.47 6.16
N GLY A 882 25.35 2.45 6.87
CA GLY A 882 25.30 2.67 8.33
C GLY A 882 25.20 4.14 8.75
N ALA A 883 25.18 5.08 7.79
CA ALA A 883 24.99 6.49 8.08
C ALA A 883 23.57 6.77 8.65
N ARG A 884 23.50 7.65 9.65
CA ARG A 884 22.26 8.02 10.37
C ARG A 884 21.85 9.46 10.08
N ASN A 885 21.48 9.72 8.82
CA ASN A 885 21.07 11.05 8.34
C ASN A 885 19.73 11.53 8.95
N ASP A 886 18.92 10.60 9.45
CA ASP A 886 17.70 10.86 10.20
C ASP A 886 17.95 11.67 11.50
N VAL A 887 19.10 11.48 12.14
CA VAL A 887 19.54 12.31 13.29
C VAL A 887 19.67 13.78 12.88
N PHE A 888 20.21 14.05 11.69
CA PHE A 888 20.40 15.41 11.19
C PHE A 888 19.09 16.02 10.69
N ALA A 889 18.21 15.23 10.07
CA ALA A 889 16.90 15.70 9.64
C ALA A 889 16.00 16.13 10.82
N ALA A 890 16.16 15.50 12.00
CA ALA A 890 15.48 15.93 13.23
C ALA A 890 15.95 17.29 13.76
N ARG A 891 17.12 17.76 13.29
CA ARG A 891 17.76 19.04 13.61
C ARG A 891 17.91 19.32 15.13
N PRO A 892 18.63 18.48 15.89
CA PRO A 892 18.84 18.67 17.33
C PRO A 892 19.65 19.91 17.70
N CYS A 893 20.41 20.48 16.76
CA CYS A 893 21.31 21.61 16.99
C CYS A 893 21.18 22.68 15.89
N PRO A 894 21.67 23.91 16.12
CA PRO A 894 21.43 25.03 15.21
C PRO A 894 22.32 25.03 13.97
N ILE A 895 23.51 24.43 14.02
CA ILE A 895 24.44 24.34 12.89
C ILE A 895 24.77 22.87 12.61
N GLN A 896 24.57 22.46 11.37
CA GLN A 896 24.87 21.11 10.90
C GLN A 896 25.70 21.20 9.61
N MET A 897 26.79 20.43 9.52
CA MET A 897 27.68 20.47 8.37
C MET A 897 28.15 19.09 7.96
N GLN A 898 28.43 18.93 6.68
CA GLN A 898 29.06 17.75 6.10
C GLN A 898 30.57 17.97 6.02
N LEU A 899 31.33 16.92 6.37
CA LEU A 899 32.79 16.93 6.26
C LEU A 899 33.31 15.55 5.83
N MET A 900 34.14 15.52 4.79
CA MET A 900 35.02 14.43 4.35
C MET A 900 34.39 13.06 4.03
N GLY A 901 33.63 12.44 4.94
CA GLY A 901 33.20 11.04 4.84
C GLY A 901 32.23 10.70 3.70
N TYR A 902 31.76 11.71 2.95
CA TYR A 902 31.00 11.52 1.73
C TYR A 902 31.41 12.54 0.67
N ALA A 903 31.80 12.06 -0.52
CA ALA A 903 32.32 12.85 -1.63
C ALA A 903 31.21 13.30 -2.60
N GLY A 904 30.22 14.03 -2.10
CA GLY A 904 29.11 14.54 -2.90
C GLY A 904 28.19 15.45 -2.11
N THR A 905 27.21 16.06 -2.78
CA THR A 905 26.19 16.86 -2.07
C THR A 905 25.21 15.96 -1.33
N LEU A 906 24.77 16.37 -0.13
CA LEU A 906 23.63 15.72 0.51
C LEU A 906 22.29 16.10 -0.15
N GLY A 907 22.22 17.20 -0.92
CA GLY A 907 20.95 17.67 -1.49
C GLY A 907 19.88 18.02 -0.43
N ALA A 908 20.29 18.21 0.82
CA ALA A 908 19.42 18.25 1.98
C ALA A 908 19.26 19.66 2.56
N GLY A 909 18.02 20.04 2.90
CA GLY A 909 17.73 21.33 3.55
C GLY A 909 18.16 21.39 5.02
N TRP A 910 18.44 20.23 5.64
CA TRP A 910 18.94 20.14 7.02
C TRP A 910 20.47 20.19 7.13
N CYS A 911 21.22 20.20 6.02
CA CYS A 911 22.68 20.38 6.04
C CYS A 911 23.02 21.82 5.65
N ASP A 912 23.58 22.58 6.57
CA ASP A 912 23.82 24.02 6.36
C ASP A 912 25.09 24.28 5.54
N TYR A 913 26.15 23.48 5.78
CA TYR A 913 27.45 23.67 5.14
C TYR A 913 28.07 22.38 4.62
N LEU A 914 28.80 22.50 3.50
CA LEU A 914 29.80 21.52 3.06
C LEU A 914 31.19 22.12 3.28
N VAL A 915 32.00 21.46 4.11
CA VAL A 915 33.40 21.83 4.29
C VAL A 915 34.22 21.21 3.16
N CYS A 916 34.80 22.05 2.32
CA CYS A 916 35.54 21.64 1.12
C CYS A 916 36.63 22.66 0.76
N ASP A 917 37.24 22.47 -0.40
CA ASP A 917 38.21 23.40 -0.98
C ASP A 917 37.80 23.78 -2.42
N PRO A 918 38.31 24.91 -2.97
CA PRO A 918 37.93 25.38 -4.30
C PRO A 918 38.37 24.49 -5.46
N VAL A 919 39.28 23.54 -5.25
CA VAL A 919 39.74 22.60 -6.27
C VAL A 919 38.76 21.43 -6.35
N SER A 920 38.43 20.83 -5.21
CA SER A 920 37.48 19.71 -5.14
C SER A 920 36.04 20.16 -5.38
N CYS A 921 35.68 21.38 -4.98
CA CYS A 921 34.35 21.96 -5.15
C CYS A 921 34.46 23.37 -5.73
N PRO A 922 34.57 23.49 -7.07
CA PRO A 922 34.62 24.78 -7.75
C PRO A 922 33.41 25.66 -7.42
N GLN A 923 33.66 26.96 -7.20
CA GLN A 923 32.60 27.91 -6.80
C GLN A 923 31.48 28.04 -7.83
N ASP A 924 31.78 27.90 -9.12
CA ASP A 924 30.79 27.91 -10.19
C ASP A 924 29.87 26.69 -10.20
N MET A 925 30.24 25.59 -9.52
CA MET A 925 29.40 24.41 -9.35
C MET A 925 28.52 24.44 -8.09
N CYS A 926 28.59 25.52 -7.31
CA CYS A 926 27.84 25.74 -6.07
C CYS A 926 26.69 26.73 -6.28
N ALA A 927 25.45 26.30 -6.00
CA ALA A 927 24.25 27.11 -6.15
C ALA A 927 24.35 28.49 -5.47
N THR A 928 24.82 28.50 -4.22
CA THR A 928 24.92 29.73 -3.42
C THR A 928 26.00 30.67 -3.95
N GLU A 929 27.14 30.14 -4.40
CA GLU A 929 28.21 30.96 -4.97
C GLU A 929 27.84 31.52 -6.35
N VAL A 930 27.17 30.73 -7.19
CA VAL A 930 26.59 31.20 -8.46
C VAL A 930 25.61 32.35 -8.18
N TRP A 931 24.77 32.22 -7.16
CA TRP A 931 23.88 33.31 -6.74
C TRP A 931 24.65 34.55 -6.26
N ARG A 932 25.64 34.39 -5.36
CA ARG A 932 26.47 35.49 -4.85
C ARG A 932 27.15 36.24 -5.99
N ARG A 933 27.71 35.51 -6.95
CA ARG A 933 28.36 36.08 -8.15
C ARG A 933 27.37 36.80 -9.06
N ARG A 934 26.20 36.22 -9.35
CA ARG A 934 25.15 36.88 -10.14
C ARG A 934 24.67 38.18 -9.46
N ARG A 935 24.58 38.16 -8.13
CA ARG A 935 24.27 39.34 -7.31
C ARG A 935 25.37 40.39 -7.37
N SER A 936 26.65 40.00 -7.30
CA SER A 936 27.77 40.96 -7.35
C SER A 936 27.97 41.58 -8.74
N LEU A 937 27.61 40.86 -9.81
CA LEU A 937 27.82 41.29 -11.21
C LEU A 937 26.69 42.17 -11.79
N GLY A 938 25.60 42.43 -11.07
CA GLY A 938 24.62 43.43 -11.49
C GLY A 938 23.85 43.13 -12.79
N ASN A 939 23.49 41.87 -13.06
CA ASN A 939 22.49 41.55 -14.10
C ASN A 939 21.08 41.97 -13.62
N GLY A 940 20.77 43.25 -13.78
CA GLY A 940 19.50 43.89 -13.45
C GLY A 940 18.37 43.57 -14.43
N SER A 941 17.83 42.34 -14.38
CA SER A 941 16.51 42.05 -14.98
C SER A 941 15.53 41.31 -14.06
N ILE A 942 15.80 41.21 -12.75
CA ILE A 942 14.85 40.61 -11.80
C ILE A 942 14.55 41.59 -10.65
N SER A 943 13.54 42.44 -10.95
CA SER A 943 12.74 43.37 -10.14
C SER A 943 13.40 44.57 -9.43
N GLU A 944 13.00 45.76 -9.87
CA GLU A 944 13.32 47.11 -9.38
C GLU A 944 12.72 47.48 -8.00
N SER A 945 12.75 46.60 -6.99
CA SER A 945 12.43 47.06 -5.63
C SER A 945 13.17 46.26 -4.57
N GLY A 946 14.20 46.86 -4.00
CA GLY A 946 15.09 46.22 -3.04
C GLY A 946 14.38 45.72 -1.78
N THR A 947 14.38 44.41 -1.58
CA THR A 947 15.12 43.73 -0.50
C THR A 947 15.33 42.27 -0.92
N PHE A 948 16.60 41.83 -1.00
CA PHE A 948 16.95 40.44 -1.27
C PHE A 948 16.50 39.56 -0.10
N LEU A 949 15.76 38.48 -0.35
CA LEU A 949 15.40 37.51 0.67
C LEU A 949 16.48 36.42 0.75
N ASP A 950 16.77 35.90 1.95
CA ASP A 950 17.75 34.82 2.16
C ASP A 950 17.46 33.54 1.33
N LEU A 951 16.25 33.42 0.78
CA LEU A 951 15.81 32.32 -0.09
C LEU A 951 16.27 32.44 -1.54
N ASP A 952 16.58 33.64 -2.03
CA ASP A 952 17.09 33.77 -3.39
C ASP A 952 18.47 33.11 -3.52
N ALA A 953 19.20 32.97 -2.40
CA ALA A 953 20.49 32.30 -2.28
C ALA A 953 20.41 30.75 -2.21
N ASP A 954 19.22 30.19 -2.03
CA ASP A 954 18.93 28.77 -1.92
C ASP A 954 18.18 28.31 -3.19
N PHE A 955 18.93 28.15 -4.29
CA PHE A 955 18.33 27.71 -5.55
C PHE A 955 17.62 26.37 -5.37
N ASP A 956 16.43 26.28 -5.96
CA ASP A 956 15.68 25.04 -5.98
C ASP A 956 16.47 23.92 -6.68
N PRO A 957 16.81 22.81 -5.98
CA PRO A 957 17.48 21.67 -6.58
C PRO A 957 16.71 21.07 -7.77
N GLU A 958 15.39 21.30 -7.84
CA GLU A 958 14.51 20.84 -8.92
C GLU A 958 14.66 21.62 -10.23
N ARG A 959 15.44 22.73 -10.29
CA ARG A 959 15.60 23.55 -11.51
C ARG A 959 16.21 22.80 -12.70
N GLN A 960 15.64 22.99 -13.89
CA GLN A 960 16.04 22.39 -15.17
C GLN A 960 17.37 22.94 -15.71
N THR A 961 18.44 22.84 -14.92
CA THR A 961 19.79 23.31 -15.28
C THR A 961 20.86 22.38 -14.74
N ASP A 962 21.92 22.21 -15.52
CA ASP A 962 23.17 21.53 -15.18
C ASP A 962 24.27 22.50 -14.71
N ASP A 963 23.97 23.80 -14.56
CA ASP A 963 24.95 24.84 -14.18
C ASP A 963 25.60 24.60 -12.82
N PHE A 964 24.99 23.79 -11.95
CA PHE A 964 25.52 23.51 -10.61
C PHE A 964 25.14 22.11 -10.16
N THR A 965 26.00 21.49 -9.34
CA THR A 965 25.72 20.18 -8.72
C THR A 965 25.47 20.32 -7.22
N LEU A 966 26.16 21.26 -6.56
CA LEU A 966 26.12 21.42 -5.10
C LEU A 966 25.01 22.42 -4.69
N SER A 967 24.11 21.98 -3.82
CA SER A 967 22.95 22.78 -3.35
C SER A 967 23.12 23.39 -1.96
N VAL A 968 24.32 23.37 -1.37
CA VAL A 968 24.59 23.83 0.00
C VAL A 968 25.64 24.94 0.00
N CYS A 969 25.71 25.73 1.07
CA CYS A 969 26.78 26.71 1.24
C CYS A 969 28.13 25.98 1.36
N THR A 970 29.09 26.35 0.53
CA THR A 970 30.47 25.86 0.63
C THR A 970 31.26 26.75 1.57
N TYR A 971 31.97 26.15 2.53
CA TYR A 971 32.92 26.86 3.40
C TYR A 971 34.33 26.40 3.03
N SER A 972 35.11 27.30 2.42
CA SER A 972 36.48 27.02 2.01
C SER A 972 37.42 27.17 3.20
N LEU A 973 38.36 26.23 3.38
CA LEU A 973 39.43 26.34 4.38
C LEU A 973 40.28 27.62 4.20
N ARG A 974 40.29 28.22 3.01
CA ARG A 974 40.99 29.48 2.75
C ARG A 974 40.27 30.69 3.37
N ASP A 975 38.94 30.64 3.47
CA ASP A 975 38.14 31.69 4.09
C ASP A 975 38.26 31.63 5.62
N ALA A 976 38.49 30.44 6.19
CA ALA A 976 38.73 30.22 7.62
C ALA A 976 40.02 30.84 8.18
N VAL A 977 40.95 31.28 7.31
CA VAL A 977 42.19 31.96 7.69
C VAL A 977 42.04 33.49 7.61
N GLN A 978 40.95 33.99 7.01
CA GLN A 978 40.68 35.42 6.83
C GLN A 978 39.57 35.97 7.74
N ASP A 979 38.61 35.15 8.18
CA ASP A 979 37.62 35.45 9.23
C ASP A 979 38.08 34.93 10.61
#